data_AF-A0A0C3BYZ9-F1
#
_entry.id   AF-A0A0C3BYZ9-F1
#
_cell.length_a   1.000
_cell.length_b   1.000
_cell.length_c   1.000
_cell.angle_alpha   90.00
_cell.angle_beta   90.00
_cell.angle_gamma   90.00
#
_symmetry.space_group_name_H-M   'P 1'
#
loop_
_entity.id
_entity.type
_entity.pdbx_description
1 polymer ?
#
loop_
_entity_poly.entity_id
_entity_poly.type
_entity_poly.pdbx_seq_one_letter_code
_entity_poly.pdbx_strand_id
1 'polypeptide(L)'
;METGNQDIQPPNANLDPPIVIEDGPPHLCYQFDQRRLGNKGEHLFAPPMQPVWNTMYYALALKGRGSPVHHPDPAQEHHIYYRRAGYSIGDVILLGDRGNFDFHFNTCAPADSPLNAPPEEIPEGFSPLFPQLDPTNVYEYSAFKGHTVLEGKSVRKFQHRGYSPGAIYDAMAEEKATLTLPDGVTSRDVIDVSCFRKYIAANAIAWYKFVNEVGFRRAINGDLRLVVGWDHCTSWSRDTKSLMTIQVPETETASGEPSVRYGITTDASGPGSTSLKLTRGDDPSEEGTIYSNQCVFVRTLNISVNDEIWFKLAEDFRPFIDLNPNRRPLPPGKPFTWNQKTMEVHPANGINALLLKMKPHAKFAITHDNDWISVLKDEDPCLPTAEEFLSRILEVYDVCEEDDVVYLEYKPQILYRRFLTHEHHTSLTLPLWQPITIAVGAVGYLSKVDGKFVTLFNARAPWDATPLGIRLLPVIRTKIVQTVHKQKTMKGKALHRISALLGLGRSQPQRSFTFPLTVGEKAAHLWTGTTRHRRLQKEDFAMGWFKDHIEKIVKDYGADHDIRKEDLVLVTGTLDTNEYALFVSACHREGSVNFDVNPDSRIGQPWGTFSPLNSGQFTSKVSQYGGPWETVLASCLESTT
;
A
#
# COMPACT_ATOMS: atom_id res chain seq x y z
N MET A 1 54.18 -16.50 4.37
CA MET A 1 54.09 -16.21 2.93
C MET A 1 52.63 -16.33 2.58
N GLU A 2 51.95 -15.19 2.63
CA GLU A 2 50.55 -15.00 2.33
C GLU A 2 50.34 -15.18 0.83
N THR A 3 49.40 -16.04 0.45
CA THR A 3 48.82 -16.07 -0.89
C THR A 3 47.58 -15.19 -0.84
N GLY A 4 47.69 -13.98 -1.39
CA GLY A 4 46.63 -12.98 -1.40
C GLY A 4 45.40 -13.45 -2.16
N ASN A 5 44.26 -13.41 -1.47
CA ASN A 5 42.93 -13.37 -2.07
C ASN A 5 42.85 -12.18 -3.03
N GLN A 6 42.59 -12.44 -4.30
CA GLN A 6 42.04 -11.41 -5.18
C GLN A 6 40.57 -11.27 -4.83
N ASP A 7 40.26 -10.19 -4.09
CA ASP A 7 38.92 -9.66 -3.95
C ASP A 7 38.35 -9.38 -5.35
N ILE A 8 37.39 -10.21 -5.78
CA ILE A 8 36.53 -9.88 -6.91
C ILE A 8 35.54 -8.84 -6.38
N GLN A 9 35.83 -7.56 -6.63
CA GLN A 9 34.86 -6.48 -6.46
C GLN A 9 33.57 -6.82 -7.22
N PRO A 10 32.38 -6.59 -6.63
CA PRO A 10 31.14 -6.66 -7.40
C PRO A 10 31.22 -5.63 -8.54
N PRO A 11 30.70 -5.94 -9.74
CA PRO A 11 30.72 -4.98 -10.84
C PRO A 11 29.94 -3.74 -10.42
N ASN A 12 30.64 -2.61 -10.34
CA ASN A 12 30.03 -1.29 -10.32
C ASN A 12 29.08 -1.21 -11.51
N ALA A 13 27.78 -1.22 -11.24
CA ALA A 13 26.73 -0.92 -12.21
C ALA A 13 26.78 0.59 -12.57
N ASN A 14 27.86 1.03 -13.20
CA ASN A 14 27.88 2.21 -14.05
C ASN A 14 27.69 1.71 -15.48
N LEU A 15 26.50 1.20 -15.78
CA LEU A 15 26.06 1.09 -17.16
C LEU A 15 25.86 2.51 -17.66
N ASP A 16 26.46 2.85 -18.80
CA ASP A 16 26.16 4.12 -19.49
C ASP A 16 24.64 4.29 -19.59
N PRO A 17 24.11 5.52 -19.45
CA PRO A 17 22.68 5.74 -19.47
C PRO A 17 22.06 5.17 -20.76
N PRO A 18 20.88 4.54 -20.65
CA PRO A 18 20.22 3.94 -21.79
C PRO A 18 19.96 4.98 -22.88
N ILE A 19 20.01 4.55 -24.15
CA ILE A 19 19.51 5.34 -25.26
C ILE A 19 18.00 5.48 -25.08
N VAL A 20 17.54 6.71 -24.96
CA VAL A 20 16.13 7.05 -24.85
C VAL A 20 15.57 7.17 -26.27
N ILE A 21 14.68 6.26 -26.65
CA ILE A 21 14.06 6.21 -27.98
C ILE A 21 12.81 7.08 -27.97
N GLU A 22 12.88 8.22 -28.64
CA GLU A 22 11.71 9.09 -28.85
C GLU A 22 11.00 8.68 -30.14
N ASP A 23 9.67 8.56 -30.10
CA ASP A 23 8.85 8.74 -31.28
C ASP A 23 8.47 10.22 -31.41
N GLY A 24 8.42 10.70 -32.65
CA GLY A 24 7.79 11.98 -32.93
C GLY A 24 6.41 12.02 -32.26
N PRO A 25 5.97 13.20 -31.78
CA PRO A 25 4.71 13.29 -31.08
C PRO A 25 3.62 12.66 -31.96
N PRO A 26 2.72 11.81 -31.41
CA PRO A 26 1.54 11.43 -32.15
C PRO A 26 0.88 12.72 -32.66
N HIS A 27 0.71 12.84 -33.97
CA HIS A 27 0.19 14.05 -34.64
C HIS A 27 -1.24 14.44 -34.23
N LEU A 28 -1.81 13.79 -33.21
CA LEU A 28 -2.96 14.28 -32.48
C LEU A 28 -2.46 15.14 -31.31
N CYS A 29 -2.01 16.34 -31.66
CA CYS A 29 -2.09 17.48 -30.76
C CYS A 29 -3.59 17.68 -30.49
N TYR A 30 -4.13 17.04 -29.45
CA TYR A 30 -5.37 17.54 -28.89
C TYR A 30 -5.04 18.89 -28.26
N GLN A 31 -5.03 19.93 -29.08
CA GLN A 31 -5.20 21.31 -28.64
C GLN A 31 -6.62 21.40 -28.09
N PHE A 32 -6.85 20.83 -26.90
CA PHE A 32 -7.97 21.27 -26.09
C PHE A 32 -7.69 22.72 -25.68
N ASP A 33 -8.72 23.56 -25.73
CA ASP A 33 -8.66 25.01 -25.54
C ASP A 33 -7.86 25.43 -24.29
N GLN A 34 -6.54 25.52 -24.42
CA GLN A 34 -5.68 26.18 -23.45
C GLN A 34 -6.03 27.66 -23.50
N ARG A 35 -6.92 28.11 -22.62
CA ARG A 35 -7.18 29.54 -22.46
C ARG A 35 -5.96 30.18 -21.82
N ARG A 36 -5.28 31.00 -22.61
CA ARG A 36 -4.12 31.80 -22.21
C ARG A 36 -4.62 32.93 -21.33
N LEU A 37 -4.07 33.04 -20.13
CA LEU A 37 -4.53 34.02 -19.14
C LEU A 37 -3.51 35.15 -18.89
N GLY A 38 -2.34 35.16 -19.54
CA GLY A 38 -1.32 36.22 -19.42
C GLY A 38 -0.38 36.32 -20.62
N ASN A 39 0.12 37.52 -20.94
CA ASN A 39 0.79 37.83 -22.22
C ASN A 39 2.32 38.08 -22.14
N LYS A 40 2.97 38.00 -20.97
CA LYS A 40 4.40 38.35 -20.82
C LYS A 40 5.16 37.21 -20.11
N GLY A 41 6.11 36.58 -20.82
CA GLY A 41 6.91 35.44 -20.33
C GLY A 41 6.76 34.15 -21.16
N GLU A 42 5.74 34.05 -22.01
CA GLU A 42 5.47 32.84 -22.82
C GLU A 42 6.58 32.45 -23.80
N HIS A 43 7.44 33.40 -24.19
CA HIS A 43 8.55 33.16 -25.11
C HIS A 43 9.77 32.48 -24.44
N LEU A 44 9.72 32.29 -23.11
CA LEU A 44 10.85 31.76 -22.33
C LEU A 44 10.85 30.23 -22.25
N PHE A 45 9.71 29.59 -22.50
CA PHE A 45 9.53 28.14 -22.39
C PHE A 45 8.43 27.62 -23.32
N ALA A 46 8.42 26.31 -23.57
CA ALA A 46 7.31 25.67 -24.24
C ALA A 46 6.09 25.60 -23.30
N PRO A 47 4.86 25.69 -23.84
CA PRO A 47 3.67 25.48 -23.05
C PRO A 47 3.73 24.07 -22.42
N PRO A 48 3.37 23.93 -21.15
CA PRO A 48 3.35 22.64 -20.48
C PRO A 48 2.36 21.73 -21.21
N MET A 49 2.84 20.61 -21.74
CA MET A 49 1.98 19.56 -22.28
C MET A 49 1.55 18.67 -21.12
N GLN A 50 0.27 18.67 -20.77
CA GLN A 50 -0.29 17.72 -19.82
C GLN A 50 -1.44 16.94 -20.46
N PRO A 51 -1.34 15.60 -20.51
CA PRO A 51 -2.48 14.76 -20.81
C PRO A 51 -3.63 15.04 -19.83
N VAL A 52 -4.87 15.08 -20.35
CA VAL A 52 -6.10 15.21 -19.54
C VAL A 52 -6.14 14.15 -18.44
N TRP A 53 -5.69 12.95 -18.77
CA TRP A 53 -5.55 11.86 -17.83
C TRP A 53 -4.69 12.20 -16.61
N ASN A 54 -3.55 12.90 -16.76
CA ASN A 54 -2.72 13.29 -15.62
C ASN A 54 -3.51 14.17 -14.64
N THR A 55 -4.36 15.05 -15.17
CA THR A 55 -5.21 15.91 -14.34
C THR A 55 -6.16 15.08 -13.49
N MET A 56 -6.81 14.09 -14.10
CA MET A 56 -7.69 13.19 -13.35
C MET A 56 -6.91 12.30 -12.39
N TYR A 57 -5.80 11.72 -12.83
CA TYR A 57 -5.00 10.80 -12.03
C TYR A 57 -4.53 11.45 -10.74
N TYR A 58 -3.83 12.59 -10.81
CA TYR A 58 -3.33 13.23 -9.59
C TYR A 58 -4.46 13.70 -8.67
N ALA A 59 -5.59 14.16 -9.22
CA ALA A 59 -6.72 14.59 -8.41
C ALA A 59 -7.45 13.42 -7.72
N LEU A 60 -7.70 12.31 -8.43
CA LEU A 60 -8.49 11.19 -7.92
C LEU A 60 -7.66 10.09 -7.24
N ALA A 61 -6.36 9.95 -7.53
CA ALA A 61 -5.50 8.96 -6.86
C ALA A 61 -5.45 9.18 -5.34
N LEU A 62 -5.53 10.44 -4.89
CA LEU A 62 -5.64 10.81 -3.49
C LEU A 62 -6.93 10.33 -2.81
N LYS A 63 -7.91 9.80 -3.56
CA LYS A 63 -9.11 9.15 -3.01
C LYS A 63 -8.88 7.72 -2.58
N GLY A 64 -7.69 7.16 -2.81
CA GLY A 64 -7.31 5.85 -2.30
C GLY A 64 -8.13 4.71 -2.91
N ARG A 65 -8.51 4.83 -4.18
CA ARG A 65 -9.32 3.82 -4.91
C ARG A 65 -8.53 3.03 -5.95
N GLY A 66 -7.19 3.16 -5.94
CA GLY A 66 -6.32 2.66 -7.01
C GLY A 66 -6.14 3.70 -8.11
N SER A 67 -5.87 3.24 -9.32
CA SER A 67 -5.77 4.12 -10.47
C SER A 67 -7.17 4.39 -11.03
N PRO A 68 -7.55 5.67 -11.32
CA PRO A 68 -8.77 5.94 -12.07
C PRO A 68 -8.75 5.26 -13.45
N VAL A 69 -9.78 5.37 -14.26
CA VAL A 69 -9.75 4.88 -15.65
C VAL A 69 -10.17 6.00 -16.59
N HIS A 70 -9.35 6.30 -17.61
CA HIS A 70 -9.62 7.44 -18.49
C HIS A 70 -10.91 7.22 -19.29
N HIS A 71 -11.04 6.01 -19.83
CA HIS A 71 -12.19 5.52 -20.60
C HIS A 71 -12.80 4.33 -19.87
N PRO A 72 -13.80 4.56 -19.00
CA PRO A 72 -14.50 3.49 -18.31
C PRO A 72 -15.20 2.48 -19.21
N ASP A 73 -15.61 2.89 -20.42
CA ASP A 73 -16.23 2.03 -21.40
C ASP A 73 -15.24 0.98 -21.95
N PRO A 74 -15.63 -0.30 -22.03
CA PRO A 74 -14.84 -1.31 -22.73
C PRO A 74 -14.67 -0.94 -24.21
N ALA A 75 -13.44 -1.05 -24.71
CA ALA A 75 -13.11 -0.69 -26.08
C ALA A 75 -13.86 -1.57 -27.10
N GLN A 76 -14.22 -0.98 -28.25
CA GLN A 76 -15.08 -1.65 -29.24
C GLN A 76 -14.38 -2.82 -29.94
N GLU A 77 -13.05 -2.76 -30.01
CA GLU A 77 -12.19 -3.81 -30.54
C GLU A 77 -12.20 -5.10 -29.72
N HIS A 78 -12.64 -5.04 -28.45
CA HIS A 78 -12.69 -6.23 -27.61
C HIS A 78 -13.84 -7.15 -28.00
N HIS A 79 -13.60 -8.46 -27.84
CA HIS A 79 -14.60 -9.47 -28.05
C HIS A 79 -15.84 -9.21 -27.19
N ILE A 80 -17.03 -9.56 -27.70
CA ILE A 80 -18.31 -9.20 -27.06
C ILE A 80 -18.42 -9.69 -25.61
N TYR A 81 -17.86 -10.87 -25.31
CA TYR A 81 -17.86 -11.41 -23.95
C TYR A 81 -17.04 -10.56 -22.97
N TYR A 82 -15.87 -10.07 -23.40
CA TYR A 82 -15.07 -9.16 -22.57
C TYR A 82 -15.75 -7.80 -22.44
N ARG A 83 -16.34 -7.26 -23.52
CA ARG A 83 -17.14 -6.02 -23.45
C ARG A 83 -18.27 -6.11 -22.43
N ARG A 84 -18.95 -7.25 -22.31
CA ARG A 84 -20.03 -7.44 -21.31
C ARG A 84 -19.51 -7.50 -19.87
N ALA A 85 -18.31 -8.02 -19.65
CA ALA A 85 -17.70 -8.13 -18.33
C ALA A 85 -17.06 -6.82 -17.87
N GLY A 86 -16.37 -6.11 -18.78
CA GLY A 86 -15.42 -5.05 -18.42
C GLY A 86 -14.13 -5.61 -17.81
N TYR A 87 -13.30 -4.73 -17.27
CA TYR A 87 -12.07 -5.14 -16.57
C TYR A 87 -12.39 -6.12 -15.43
N SER A 88 -11.55 -7.13 -15.29
CA SER A 88 -11.78 -8.30 -14.47
C SER A 88 -10.53 -8.65 -13.66
N ILE A 89 -10.75 -9.28 -12.50
CA ILE A 89 -9.64 -9.81 -11.70
C ILE A 89 -8.87 -10.84 -12.55
N GLY A 90 -7.55 -10.70 -12.59
CA GLY A 90 -6.67 -11.53 -13.39
C GLY A 90 -6.27 -10.92 -14.73
N ASP A 91 -6.84 -9.78 -15.14
CA ASP A 91 -6.44 -9.12 -16.38
C ASP A 91 -5.00 -8.62 -16.29
N VAL A 92 -4.19 -8.97 -17.28
CA VAL A 92 -2.88 -8.36 -17.53
C VAL A 92 -3.10 -7.18 -18.45
N ILE A 93 -2.70 -6.01 -17.98
CA ILE A 93 -2.90 -4.73 -18.66
C ILE A 93 -1.59 -3.94 -18.73
N LEU A 94 -1.50 -3.04 -19.72
CA LEU A 94 -0.52 -1.96 -19.71
C LEU A 94 -1.18 -0.65 -19.31
N LEU A 95 -0.52 0.10 -18.43
CA LEU A 95 -0.88 1.49 -18.16
C LEU A 95 -0.21 2.41 -19.19
N GLY A 96 -0.97 2.90 -20.17
CA GLY A 96 -0.47 3.75 -21.25
C GLY A 96 -0.29 5.23 -20.87
N ASP A 97 0.42 5.97 -21.74
CA ASP A 97 0.78 7.39 -21.56
C ASP A 97 -0.42 8.36 -21.55
N ARG A 98 -1.58 7.90 -21.98
CA ARG A 98 -2.85 8.64 -21.98
C ARG A 98 -3.84 8.15 -20.94
N GLY A 99 -3.42 7.23 -20.06
CA GLY A 99 -4.31 6.62 -19.07
C GLY A 99 -5.30 5.62 -19.61
N ASN A 100 -5.06 5.14 -20.82
CA ASN A 100 -5.67 3.93 -21.33
C ASN A 100 -5.05 2.74 -20.60
N PHE A 101 -5.90 1.82 -20.18
CA PHE A 101 -5.48 0.49 -19.78
C PHE A 101 -5.64 -0.40 -21.00
N ASP A 102 -4.53 -0.85 -21.56
CA ASP A 102 -4.56 -1.75 -22.71
C ASP A 102 -4.66 -3.18 -22.18
N PHE A 103 -5.84 -3.80 -22.33
CA PHE A 103 -6.05 -5.20 -21.98
C PHE A 103 -5.31 -6.12 -22.95
N HIS A 104 -4.69 -7.18 -22.40
CA HIS A 104 -3.98 -8.20 -23.18
C HIS A 104 -4.60 -9.60 -23.02
N PHE A 105 -4.69 -10.11 -21.80
CA PHE A 105 -5.26 -11.43 -21.51
C PHE A 105 -5.62 -11.53 -20.02
N ASN A 106 -6.49 -12.48 -19.66
CA ASN A 106 -6.87 -12.78 -18.28
C ASN A 106 -6.21 -14.08 -17.79
N THR A 107 -5.45 -13.97 -16.71
CA THR A 107 -4.69 -15.07 -16.09
C THR A 107 -5.52 -16.05 -15.29
N CYS A 108 -6.73 -15.67 -14.85
CA CYS A 108 -7.66 -16.55 -14.15
C CYS A 108 -8.52 -17.36 -15.14
N ALA A 109 -8.56 -16.96 -16.41
CA ALA A 109 -9.32 -17.63 -17.45
C ALA A 109 -8.45 -18.66 -18.20
N PRO A 110 -9.01 -19.84 -18.56
CA PRO A 110 -8.36 -20.77 -19.48
C PRO A 110 -7.99 -20.15 -20.83
N ALA A 111 -7.04 -20.74 -21.54
CA ALA A 111 -6.58 -20.26 -22.85
C ALA A 111 -7.68 -20.26 -23.92
N ASP A 112 -8.61 -21.20 -23.86
CA ASP A 112 -9.77 -21.35 -24.75
C ASP A 112 -11.00 -20.57 -24.29
N SER A 113 -10.87 -19.81 -23.20
CA SER A 113 -11.95 -18.98 -22.68
C SER A 113 -12.30 -17.86 -23.66
N PRO A 114 -13.59 -17.53 -23.88
CA PRO A 114 -14.00 -16.38 -24.67
C PRO A 114 -13.57 -15.02 -24.12
N LEU A 115 -13.06 -14.97 -22.88
CA LEU A 115 -12.45 -13.77 -22.29
C LEU A 115 -11.00 -13.56 -22.76
N ASN A 116 -10.32 -14.65 -23.12
CA ASN A 116 -9.03 -14.61 -23.76
C ASN A 116 -9.23 -14.61 -25.28
N ALA A 117 -8.40 -13.86 -25.98
CA ALA A 117 -8.37 -13.89 -27.43
C ALA A 117 -7.85 -15.27 -27.94
N PRO A 118 -7.91 -15.57 -29.25
CA PRO A 118 -7.40 -16.83 -29.78
C PRO A 118 -5.95 -17.12 -29.32
N PRO A 119 -5.48 -18.38 -29.36
CA PRO A 119 -4.15 -18.76 -28.85
C PRO A 119 -2.95 -17.96 -29.41
N GLU A 120 -3.11 -17.32 -30.57
CA GLU A 120 -2.11 -16.44 -31.21
C GLU A 120 -1.98 -15.07 -30.52
N GLU A 121 -2.95 -14.69 -29.68
CA GLU A 121 -3.07 -13.43 -28.96
C GLU A 121 -2.89 -13.58 -27.44
N ILE A 122 -2.27 -14.68 -27.00
CA ILE A 122 -1.85 -14.90 -25.61
C ILE A 122 -0.37 -15.32 -25.57
N PRO A 123 0.34 -15.18 -24.43
CA PRO A 123 1.74 -15.56 -24.33
C PRO A 123 1.98 -17.04 -24.67
N GLU A 124 3.09 -17.33 -25.35
CA GLU A 124 3.50 -18.72 -25.64
C GLU A 124 3.66 -19.50 -24.33
N GLY A 125 3.08 -20.71 -24.28
CA GLY A 125 3.10 -21.55 -23.09
C GLY A 125 2.19 -21.08 -21.96
N PHE A 126 1.26 -20.15 -22.23
CA PHE A 126 0.30 -19.67 -21.23
C PHE A 126 -0.44 -20.82 -20.54
N SER A 127 -0.46 -20.75 -19.21
CA SER A 127 -1.28 -21.59 -18.34
C SER A 127 -2.01 -20.70 -17.34
N PRO A 128 -3.31 -20.89 -17.08
CA PRO A 128 -4.02 -20.09 -16.09
C PRO A 128 -3.44 -20.26 -14.68
N LEU A 129 -3.76 -19.31 -13.79
CA LEU A 129 -3.39 -19.35 -12.38
C LEU A 129 -3.76 -20.70 -11.76
N PHE A 130 -2.76 -21.36 -11.15
CA PHE A 130 -2.94 -22.62 -10.45
C PHE A 130 -2.31 -22.61 -9.05
N PRO A 131 -3.02 -23.05 -8.00
CA PRO A 131 -4.45 -23.40 -7.99
C PRO A 131 -5.35 -22.25 -8.43
N GLN A 132 -6.56 -22.55 -8.93
CA GLN A 132 -7.51 -21.52 -9.34
C GLN A 132 -7.79 -20.55 -8.18
N LEU A 133 -8.01 -19.28 -8.51
CA LEU A 133 -8.34 -18.26 -7.53
C LEU A 133 -9.58 -18.71 -6.74
N ASP A 134 -9.40 -18.93 -5.45
CA ASP A 134 -10.49 -19.28 -4.55
C ASP A 134 -11.54 -18.16 -4.55
N PRO A 135 -12.80 -18.42 -4.94
CA PRO A 135 -13.84 -17.39 -4.97
C PRO A 135 -14.07 -16.71 -3.61
N THR A 136 -13.77 -17.40 -2.51
CA THR A 136 -13.88 -16.82 -1.16
C THR A 136 -12.73 -15.87 -0.82
N ASN A 137 -11.69 -15.81 -1.65
CA ASN A 137 -10.63 -14.80 -1.60
C ASN A 137 -10.98 -13.51 -2.36
N VAL A 138 -12.19 -13.40 -2.90
CA VAL A 138 -12.69 -12.21 -3.57
C VAL A 138 -13.81 -11.60 -2.74
N TYR A 139 -13.67 -10.31 -2.43
CA TYR A 139 -14.68 -9.55 -1.70
C TYR A 139 -15.42 -8.62 -2.66
N GLU A 140 -16.75 -8.78 -2.73
CA GLU A 140 -17.64 -7.88 -3.46
C GLU A 140 -18.43 -7.00 -2.49
N TYR A 141 -18.46 -5.70 -2.73
CA TYR A 141 -19.20 -4.76 -1.89
C TYR A 141 -19.63 -3.52 -2.69
N SER A 142 -20.65 -2.81 -2.19
CA SER A 142 -21.05 -1.52 -2.77
C SER A 142 -20.27 -0.39 -2.11
N ALA A 143 -19.20 0.06 -2.77
CA ALA A 143 -18.36 1.16 -2.27
C ALA A 143 -19.11 2.49 -2.21
N PHE A 144 -19.98 2.74 -3.19
CA PHE A 144 -20.82 3.92 -3.25
C PHE A 144 -22.26 3.50 -3.53
N LYS A 145 -23.19 3.91 -2.66
CA LYS A 145 -24.62 3.57 -2.78
C LYS A 145 -25.39 4.74 -3.37
N GLY A 146 -25.97 4.54 -4.56
CA GLY A 146 -26.75 5.56 -5.26
C GLY A 146 -25.92 6.78 -5.66
N HIS A 147 -26.60 7.90 -5.87
CA HIS A 147 -25.99 9.11 -6.41
C HIS A 147 -24.85 9.62 -5.53
N THR A 148 -23.63 9.53 -6.08
CA THR A 148 -22.39 9.89 -5.39
C THR A 148 -21.59 10.87 -6.23
N VAL A 149 -20.96 11.85 -5.59
CA VAL A 149 -20.04 12.79 -6.22
C VAL A 149 -18.70 12.69 -5.51
N LEU A 150 -17.66 12.31 -6.25
CA LEU A 150 -16.29 12.18 -5.77
C LEU A 150 -15.45 13.34 -6.31
N GLU A 151 -15.01 14.24 -5.43
CA GLU A 151 -14.23 15.43 -5.79
C GLU A 151 -12.77 15.31 -5.37
N GLY A 152 -11.87 15.17 -6.33
CA GLY A 152 -10.42 15.17 -6.16
C GLY A 152 -9.79 16.55 -6.38
N LYS A 153 -8.75 16.84 -5.61
CA LYS A 153 -7.90 18.02 -5.81
C LYS A 153 -6.44 17.63 -5.57
N SER A 154 -5.55 18.11 -6.42
CA SER A 154 -4.10 18.01 -6.25
C SER A 154 -3.44 19.37 -6.52
N VAL A 155 -2.36 19.65 -5.81
CA VAL A 155 -1.49 20.82 -5.99
C VAL A 155 -0.04 20.35 -6.03
N ARG A 156 0.52 20.24 -7.24
CA ARG A 156 1.91 19.80 -7.45
C ARG A 156 2.83 20.99 -7.68
N LYS A 157 4.03 20.92 -7.12
CA LYS A 157 5.11 21.87 -7.39
C LYS A 157 6.25 21.13 -8.09
N PHE A 158 6.79 21.70 -9.16
CA PHE A 158 7.86 21.10 -9.93
C PHE A 158 8.64 22.17 -10.68
N GLN A 159 9.72 21.75 -11.35
CA GLN A 159 10.58 22.63 -12.13
C GLN A 159 10.29 22.48 -13.62
N HIS A 160 10.01 23.60 -14.31
CA HIS A 160 9.76 23.65 -15.75
C HIS A 160 10.97 24.20 -16.49
N ARG A 161 11.36 23.55 -17.58
CA ARG A 161 12.56 23.92 -18.34
C ARG A 161 12.28 25.04 -19.33
N GLY A 162 13.17 26.04 -19.35
CA GLY A 162 13.21 27.10 -20.35
C GLY A 162 13.84 26.70 -21.68
N TYR A 163 13.67 27.53 -22.71
CA TYR A 163 14.39 27.38 -23.98
C TYR A 163 15.89 27.65 -23.83
N SER A 164 16.26 28.58 -22.96
CA SER A 164 17.67 28.88 -22.67
C SER A 164 18.33 27.72 -21.92
N PRO A 165 19.53 27.27 -22.33
CA PRO A 165 20.24 26.21 -21.64
C PRO A 165 20.40 26.50 -20.14
N GLY A 166 19.95 25.57 -19.30
CA GLY A 166 20.01 25.70 -17.84
C GLY A 166 18.94 26.60 -17.21
N ALA A 167 18.07 27.25 -18.00
CA ALA A 167 16.94 28.00 -17.46
C ALA A 167 15.88 27.04 -16.88
N ILE A 168 15.54 27.27 -15.61
CA ILE A 168 14.57 26.50 -14.86
C ILE A 168 13.65 27.48 -14.15
N TYR A 169 12.35 27.23 -14.26
CA TYR A 169 11.28 28.05 -13.68
C TYR A 169 10.47 27.23 -12.69
N ASP A 170 10.10 27.82 -11.57
CA ASP A 170 9.21 27.18 -10.62
C ASP A 170 7.79 27.12 -11.19
N ALA A 171 7.20 25.93 -11.18
CA ALA A 171 5.86 25.67 -11.69
C ALA A 171 4.97 25.04 -10.61
N MET A 172 3.69 25.36 -10.68
CA MET A 172 2.65 24.80 -9.84
C MET A 172 1.46 24.35 -10.68
N ALA A 173 1.05 23.10 -10.55
CA ALA A 173 -0.18 22.56 -11.15
C ALA A 173 -1.26 22.44 -10.09
N GLU A 174 -2.42 23.03 -10.31
CA GLU A 174 -3.62 22.78 -9.53
C GLU A 174 -4.60 21.95 -10.34
N GLU A 175 -4.75 20.68 -9.98
CA GLU A 175 -5.63 19.74 -10.66
C GLU A 175 -6.89 19.49 -9.83
N LYS A 176 -8.04 19.44 -10.50
CA LYS A 176 -9.34 19.09 -9.91
C LYS A 176 -10.05 18.10 -10.81
N ALA A 177 -10.72 17.15 -10.20
CA ALA A 177 -11.58 16.21 -10.90
C ALA A 177 -12.84 15.94 -10.08
N THR A 178 -13.99 16.00 -10.72
CA THR A 178 -15.28 15.65 -10.13
C THR A 178 -15.82 14.46 -10.92
N LEU A 179 -15.97 13.31 -10.26
CA LEU A 179 -16.59 12.11 -10.80
C LEU A 179 -17.97 11.95 -10.17
N THR A 180 -19.02 11.98 -10.99
CA THR A 180 -20.40 11.73 -10.57
C THR A 180 -20.81 10.33 -10.96
N LEU A 181 -21.37 9.59 -10.00
CA LEU A 181 -21.78 8.19 -10.10
C LEU A 181 -23.27 8.11 -9.73
N PRO A 182 -24.19 8.29 -10.69
CA PRO A 182 -25.62 8.38 -10.41
C PRO A 182 -26.21 7.14 -9.73
N ASP A 183 -25.76 5.97 -10.16
CA ASP A 183 -26.27 4.68 -9.67
C ASP A 183 -25.36 4.04 -8.61
N GLY A 184 -24.27 4.73 -8.23
CA GLY A 184 -23.25 4.19 -7.34
C GLY A 184 -22.23 3.27 -8.04
N VAL A 185 -21.50 2.51 -7.24
CA VAL A 185 -20.41 1.61 -7.68
C VAL A 185 -20.48 0.29 -6.91
N THR A 186 -20.27 -0.78 -7.66
CA THR A 186 -19.91 -2.10 -7.12
C THR A 186 -18.41 -2.26 -7.22
N SER A 187 -17.80 -2.76 -6.16
CA SER A 187 -16.37 -3.02 -6.07
C SER A 187 -16.13 -4.50 -5.89
N ARG A 188 -15.09 -5.02 -6.53
CA ARG A 188 -14.51 -6.33 -6.23
C ARG A 188 -13.02 -6.20 -5.96
N ASP A 189 -12.54 -6.87 -4.92
CA ASP A 189 -11.13 -6.93 -4.53
C ASP A 189 -10.70 -8.33 -4.17
N VAL A 190 -9.48 -8.71 -4.58
CA VAL A 190 -8.79 -9.85 -4.01
C VAL A 190 -8.35 -9.50 -2.59
N ILE A 191 -8.70 -10.34 -1.62
CA ILE A 191 -8.40 -10.15 -0.20
C ILE A 191 -6.92 -10.43 0.08
N ASP A 192 -6.44 -11.61 -0.32
CA ASP A 192 -5.05 -12.02 -0.20
C ASP A 192 -4.41 -12.18 -1.59
N VAL A 193 -3.60 -11.20 -1.95
CA VAL A 193 -2.89 -11.14 -3.24
C VAL A 193 -1.63 -12.01 -3.30
N SER A 194 -1.23 -12.63 -2.18
CA SER A 194 -0.03 -13.48 -2.13
C SER A 194 -0.09 -14.65 -3.12
N CYS A 195 -1.30 -15.15 -3.42
CA CYS A 195 -1.54 -16.22 -4.38
C CYS A 195 -1.06 -15.92 -5.80
N PHE A 196 -0.91 -14.65 -6.19
CA PHE A 196 -0.42 -14.26 -7.51
C PHE A 196 1.11 -14.14 -7.58
N ARG A 197 1.83 -13.97 -6.46
CA ARG A 197 3.26 -13.59 -6.47
C ARG A 197 4.12 -14.58 -7.24
N LYS A 198 4.04 -15.86 -6.87
CA LYS A 198 4.80 -16.95 -7.52
C LYS A 198 4.41 -17.13 -8.98
N TYR A 199 3.12 -16.99 -9.28
CA TYR A 199 2.62 -17.09 -10.65
C TYR A 199 3.12 -15.94 -11.53
N ILE A 200 3.10 -14.70 -11.03
CA ILE A 200 3.68 -13.55 -11.73
C ILE A 200 5.18 -13.75 -11.93
N ALA A 201 5.93 -14.14 -10.90
CA ALA A 201 7.38 -14.35 -10.99
C ALA A 201 7.76 -15.39 -12.06
N ALA A 202 6.96 -16.45 -12.20
CA ALA A 202 7.18 -17.48 -13.21
C ALA A 202 6.89 -17.02 -14.64
N ASN A 203 6.06 -15.98 -14.84
CA ASN A 203 5.52 -15.64 -16.15
C ASN A 203 5.82 -14.20 -16.63
N ALA A 204 6.16 -13.27 -15.75
CA ALA A 204 6.28 -11.84 -16.06
C ALA A 204 7.27 -11.54 -17.19
N ILE A 205 8.38 -12.28 -17.28
CA ILE A 205 9.36 -12.15 -18.37
C ILE A 205 8.70 -12.50 -19.71
N ALA A 206 7.97 -13.62 -19.79
CA ALA A 206 7.26 -14.02 -21.00
C ALA A 206 6.15 -13.03 -21.37
N TRP A 207 5.47 -12.44 -20.38
CA TRP A 207 4.46 -11.40 -20.62
C TRP A 207 5.07 -10.13 -21.21
N TYR A 208 6.19 -9.64 -20.67
CA TYR A 208 6.90 -8.49 -21.25
C TYR A 208 7.34 -8.77 -22.69
N LYS A 209 7.87 -9.97 -22.96
CA LYS A 209 8.23 -10.38 -24.32
C LYS A 209 7.02 -10.38 -25.24
N PHE A 210 5.95 -11.07 -24.86
CA PHE A 210 4.72 -11.15 -25.64
C PHE A 210 4.17 -9.76 -25.99
N VAL A 211 4.02 -8.89 -24.98
CA VAL A 211 3.45 -7.56 -25.15
C VAL A 211 4.29 -6.66 -26.07
N ASN A 212 5.62 -6.80 -26.04
CA ASN A 212 6.52 -6.02 -26.87
C ASN A 212 6.75 -6.63 -28.26
N GLU A 213 7.10 -7.91 -28.34
CA GLU A 213 7.46 -8.62 -29.58
C GLU A 213 6.24 -8.93 -30.46
N VAL A 214 5.11 -9.33 -29.86
CA VAL A 214 3.88 -9.68 -30.58
C VAL A 214 2.92 -8.48 -30.61
N GLY A 215 2.74 -7.82 -29.46
CA GLY A 215 1.81 -6.70 -29.32
C GLY A 215 2.34 -5.36 -29.83
N PHE A 216 3.65 -5.24 -30.09
CA PHE A 216 4.34 -4.00 -30.48
C PHE A 216 4.04 -2.80 -29.56
N ARG A 217 3.76 -3.05 -28.27
CA ARG A 217 3.26 -2.02 -27.34
C ARG A 217 4.32 -1.12 -26.70
N ARG A 218 5.61 -1.42 -26.88
CA ARG A 218 6.73 -0.58 -26.41
C ARG A 218 6.67 -0.30 -24.90
N ALA A 219 6.17 -1.27 -24.14
CA ALA A 219 6.09 -1.21 -22.70
C ALA A 219 7.48 -0.96 -22.09
N ILE A 220 7.55 -0.12 -21.07
CA ILE A 220 8.73 0.06 -20.24
C ILE A 220 8.60 -0.72 -18.91
N ASN A 221 9.72 -0.88 -18.22
CA ASN A 221 9.75 -1.56 -16.92
C ASN A 221 8.80 -0.84 -15.94
N GLY A 222 7.90 -1.59 -15.31
CA GLY A 222 6.85 -1.05 -14.45
C GLY A 222 5.49 -0.84 -15.12
N ASP A 223 5.36 -0.87 -16.46
CA ASP A 223 4.05 -0.64 -17.11
C ASP A 223 3.09 -1.82 -17.02
N LEU A 224 3.64 -3.04 -16.87
CA LEU A 224 2.87 -4.26 -16.82
C LEU A 224 2.20 -4.39 -15.45
N ARG A 225 0.88 -4.53 -15.46
CA ARG A 225 0.05 -4.62 -14.25
C ARG A 225 -0.84 -5.84 -14.31
N LEU A 226 -1.15 -6.40 -13.15
CA LEU A 226 -2.19 -7.41 -13.00
C LEU A 226 -3.36 -6.83 -12.19
N VAL A 227 -4.57 -6.83 -12.75
CA VAL A 227 -5.78 -6.37 -12.06
C VAL A 227 -6.15 -7.35 -10.95
N VAL A 228 -6.25 -6.82 -9.74
CA VAL A 228 -6.70 -7.56 -8.54
C VAL A 228 -7.88 -6.91 -7.85
N GLY A 229 -8.34 -5.76 -8.35
CA GLY A 229 -9.62 -5.18 -7.96
C GLY A 229 -10.10 -4.12 -8.94
N TRP A 230 -11.40 -3.84 -8.90
CA TRP A 230 -12.04 -2.86 -9.77
C TRP A 230 -13.25 -2.20 -9.13
N ASP A 231 -13.65 -1.06 -9.69
CA ASP A 231 -14.89 -0.32 -9.40
C ASP A 231 -15.73 -0.21 -10.66
N HIS A 232 -16.83 -0.95 -10.71
CA HIS A 232 -17.76 -0.90 -11.83
C HIS A 232 -19.01 -0.11 -11.49
N CYS A 233 -19.51 0.59 -12.50
CA CYS A 233 -20.80 1.25 -12.48
C CYS A 233 -21.58 0.98 -13.78
N THR A 234 -22.80 1.49 -13.81
CA THR A 234 -23.69 1.52 -14.99
C THR A 234 -23.67 2.86 -15.70
N SER A 235 -23.42 3.95 -14.95
CA SER A 235 -23.40 5.31 -15.45
C SER A 235 -22.37 6.16 -14.71
N TRP A 236 -21.79 7.13 -15.40
CA TRP A 236 -20.80 8.05 -14.84
C TRP A 236 -20.74 9.35 -15.63
N SER A 237 -20.38 10.44 -14.96
CA SER A 237 -19.91 11.67 -15.62
C SER A 237 -18.70 12.24 -14.89
N ARG A 238 -17.90 12.99 -15.61
CA ARG A 238 -16.64 13.54 -15.11
C ARG A 238 -16.43 14.95 -15.62
N ASP A 239 -15.97 15.83 -14.75
CA ASP A 239 -15.37 17.12 -15.08
C ASP A 239 -13.94 17.17 -14.53
N THR A 240 -13.00 17.69 -15.31
CA THR A 240 -11.60 17.86 -14.91
C THR A 240 -11.14 19.26 -15.25
N LYS A 241 -10.37 19.85 -14.34
CA LYS A 241 -9.80 21.19 -14.48
C LYS A 241 -8.35 21.15 -14.05
N SER A 242 -7.45 21.67 -14.88
CA SER A 242 -6.04 21.87 -14.54
C SER A 242 -5.69 23.34 -14.74
N LEU A 243 -5.04 23.94 -13.75
CA LEU A 243 -4.45 25.26 -13.85
C LEU A 243 -2.96 25.16 -13.53
N MET A 244 -2.13 25.37 -14.55
CA MET A 244 -0.69 25.47 -14.39
C MET A 244 -0.27 26.93 -14.26
N THR A 245 0.59 27.22 -13.29
CA THR A 245 1.21 28.54 -13.09
C THR A 245 2.72 28.39 -13.08
N ILE A 246 3.41 29.07 -14.00
CA ILE A 246 4.88 29.11 -14.08
C ILE A 246 5.32 30.50 -13.61
N GLN A 247 6.17 30.55 -12.58
CA GLN A 247 6.72 31.80 -12.05
C GLN A 247 7.83 32.31 -12.96
N VAL A 248 7.79 33.60 -13.29
CA VAL A 248 8.78 34.27 -14.14
C VAL A 248 9.47 35.37 -13.32
N PRO A 249 10.82 35.41 -13.25
CA PRO A 249 11.54 36.43 -12.52
C PRO A 249 11.20 37.85 -13.00
N GLU A 250 11.06 38.79 -12.08
CA GLU A 250 10.68 40.18 -12.39
C GLU A 250 11.64 40.86 -13.39
N THR A 251 12.92 40.48 -13.38
CA THR A 251 13.95 40.96 -14.31
C THR A 251 13.69 40.62 -15.77
N GLU A 252 12.90 39.57 -16.03
CA GLU A 252 12.50 39.13 -17.37
C GLU A 252 11.10 39.66 -17.75
N THR A 253 10.42 40.37 -16.84
CA THR A 253 9.11 40.97 -17.06
C THR A 253 9.21 42.47 -17.28
N ALA A 254 9.01 42.94 -18.52
CA ALA A 254 8.79 44.35 -18.78
C ALA A 254 7.37 44.74 -18.31
N SER A 255 7.21 45.13 -17.05
CA SER A 255 5.97 45.55 -16.36
C SER A 255 4.73 44.64 -16.61
N GLY A 256 4.54 43.64 -15.76
CA GLY A 256 3.38 42.72 -15.82
C GLY A 256 3.34 41.74 -14.65
N GLU A 257 2.30 40.89 -14.58
CA GLU A 257 2.20 39.83 -13.57
C GLU A 257 3.42 38.88 -13.64
N PRO A 258 4.02 38.48 -12.49
CA PRO A 258 5.25 37.69 -12.44
C PRO A 258 5.03 36.19 -12.72
N SER A 259 3.98 35.84 -13.48
CA SER A 259 3.63 34.43 -13.75
C SER A 259 2.89 34.26 -15.08
N VAL A 260 3.11 33.11 -15.72
CA VAL A 260 2.34 32.67 -16.89
C VAL A 260 1.41 31.54 -16.49
N ARG A 261 0.14 31.60 -16.91
CA ARG A 261 -0.90 30.63 -16.54
C ARG A 261 -1.50 29.91 -17.74
N TYR A 262 -1.64 28.60 -17.63
CA TYR A 262 -2.28 27.71 -18.61
C TYR A 262 -3.43 26.95 -17.95
N GLY A 263 -4.64 27.12 -18.47
CA GLY A 263 -5.82 26.41 -17.98
C GLY A 263 -6.35 25.40 -18.99
N ILE A 264 -6.72 24.20 -18.54
CA ILE A 264 -7.43 23.18 -19.31
C ILE A 264 -8.67 22.76 -18.54
N THR A 265 -9.80 22.61 -19.23
CA THR A 265 -11.04 22.05 -18.68
C THR A 265 -11.57 21.02 -19.67
N THR A 266 -11.91 19.83 -19.18
CA THR A 266 -12.54 18.80 -20.01
C THR A 266 -13.63 18.06 -19.23
N ASP A 267 -14.74 17.83 -19.90
CA ASP A 267 -15.87 17.06 -19.43
C ASP A 267 -16.04 15.79 -20.28
N ALA A 268 -16.50 14.72 -19.63
CA ALA A 268 -16.83 13.47 -20.27
C ALA A 268 -18.00 12.82 -19.54
N SER A 269 -18.78 12.02 -20.25
CA SER A 269 -19.89 11.27 -19.65
C SER A 269 -20.05 9.95 -20.35
N GLY A 270 -20.27 8.90 -19.56
CA GLY A 270 -20.67 7.59 -20.04
C GLY A 270 -22.18 7.53 -20.33
N PRO A 271 -22.72 6.33 -20.57
CA PRO A 271 -24.15 6.15 -20.72
C PRO A 271 -24.91 6.77 -19.53
N GLY A 272 -25.95 7.55 -19.82
CA GLY A 272 -26.85 8.08 -18.80
C GLY A 272 -27.71 6.94 -18.23
N SER A 273 -28.35 7.17 -17.08
CA SER A 273 -29.24 6.20 -16.42
C SER A 273 -30.36 5.65 -17.36
N THR A 274 -30.60 6.30 -18.50
CA THR A 274 -31.59 5.93 -19.53
C THR A 274 -31.00 5.60 -20.92
N SER A 275 -29.69 5.72 -21.16
CA SER A 275 -29.07 5.53 -22.48
C SER A 275 -28.06 4.39 -22.51
N LEU A 276 -28.58 3.17 -22.44
CA LEU A 276 -27.83 1.93 -22.51
C LEU A 276 -27.57 1.58 -23.97
N LYS A 277 -26.32 1.70 -24.41
CA LYS A 277 -25.89 1.10 -25.67
C LYS A 277 -24.65 0.27 -25.40
N LEU A 278 -24.84 -1.06 -25.30
CA LEU A 278 -23.94 -1.93 -26.06
C LEU A 278 -23.83 -1.29 -27.43
N THR A 279 -22.62 -0.94 -27.84
CA THR A 279 -22.35 -0.39 -29.16
C THR A 279 -23.10 -1.23 -30.19
N ARG A 280 -24.07 -0.57 -30.83
CA ARG A 280 -24.92 -1.01 -31.95
C ARG A 280 -24.58 -2.38 -32.54
N GLY A 281 -25.49 -3.35 -32.37
CA GLY A 281 -25.82 -4.29 -33.45
C GLY A 281 -25.20 -5.69 -33.44
N ASP A 282 -24.36 -6.06 -32.47
CA ASP A 282 -23.66 -7.35 -32.54
C ASP A 282 -24.47 -8.56 -32.00
N ASP A 283 -25.46 -8.32 -31.12
CA ASP A 283 -26.32 -9.40 -30.60
C ASP A 283 -27.76 -8.89 -30.33
N PRO A 284 -28.69 -9.09 -31.28
CA PRO A 284 -30.09 -8.68 -31.13
C PRO A 284 -30.83 -9.37 -29.97
N SER A 285 -30.31 -10.48 -29.43
CA SER A 285 -30.97 -11.22 -28.35
C SER A 285 -30.88 -10.53 -26.98
N GLU A 286 -30.01 -9.52 -26.85
CA GLU A 286 -29.69 -8.81 -25.60
C GLU A 286 -30.03 -7.31 -25.68
N GLU A 287 -30.95 -6.92 -26.59
CA GLU A 287 -31.38 -5.54 -26.74
C GLU A 287 -32.08 -5.04 -25.45
N GLY A 288 -31.48 -4.03 -24.79
CA GLY A 288 -32.00 -3.43 -23.56
C GLY A 288 -31.36 -3.93 -22.26
N THR A 289 -30.40 -4.88 -22.31
CA THR A 289 -29.68 -5.36 -21.12
C THR A 289 -28.79 -4.26 -20.52
N ILE A 290 -28.87 -4.08 -19.19
CA ILE A 290 -28.01 -3.16 -18.43
C ILE A 290 -26.76 -3.91 -17.99
N TYR A 291 -25.59 -3.42 -18.42
CA TYR A 291 -24.30 -3.96 -17.97
C TYR A 291 -23.65 -3.02 -16.95
N SER A 292 -23.10 -3.59 -15.90
CA SER A 292 -22.21 -2.91 -14.94
C SER A 292 -20.77 -3.20 -15.32
N ASN A 293 -20.38 -2.76 -16.52
CA ASN A 293 -19.09 -3.04 -17.16
C ASN A 293 -18.23 -1.78 -17.34
N GLN A 294 -18.70 -0.63 -16.85
CA GLN A 294 -17.98 0.64 -16.89
C GLN A 294 -17.04 0.69 -15.70
N CYS A 295 -15.72 0.66 -15.94
CA CYS A 295 -14.74 0.62 -14.86
C CYS A 295 -14.20 2.02 -14.57
N VAL A 296 -14.39 2.54 -13.36
CA VAL A 296 -13.94 3.90 -12.99
C VAL A 296 -12.63 3.90 -12.21
N PHE A 297 -12.30 2.80 -11.54
CA PHE A 297 -11.02 2.59 -10.86
C PHE A 297 -10.57 1.13 -10.96
N VAL A 298 -9.26 0.91 -11.03
CA VAL A 298 -8.62 -0.40 -10.93
C VAL A 298 -7.58 -0.42 -9.81
N ARG A 299 -7.48 -1.56 -9.11
CA ARG A 299 -6.38 -1.89 -8.19
C ARG A 299 -5.53 -2.96 -8.82
N THR A 300 -4.21 -2.74 -8.77
CA THR A 300 -3.27 -3.59 -9.48
C THR A 300 -2.15 -4.10 -8.58
N LEU A 301 -1.62 -5.28 -8.96
CA LEU A 301 -0.26 -5.65 -8.65
C LEU A 301 0.66 -5.07 -9.73
N ASN A 302 1.67 -4.35 -9.26
CA ASN A 302 2.57 -3.53 -10.03
C ASN A 302 3.89 -4.27 -10.23
N ILE A 303 4.22 -4.63 -11.47
CA ILE A 303 5.30 -5.57 -11.77
C ILE A 303 6.51 -4.79 -12.30
N SER A 304 7.65 -4.92 -11.62
CA SER A 304 8.93 -4.44 -12.14
C SER A 304 9.97 -5.54 -12.08
N VAL A 305 10.85 -5.58 -13.08
CA VAL A 305 12.00 -6.50 -13.12
C VAL A 305 13.28 -5.76 -12.77
N ASN A 306 14.31 -6.47 -12.31
CA ASN A 306 15.62 -5.85 -12.09
C ASN A 306 16.29 -5.39 -13.39
N ASP A 307 17.31 -4.53 -13.28
CA ASP A 307 17.94 -3.89 -14.43
C ASP A 307 18.63 -4.89 -15.37
N GLU A 308 19.17 -6.00 -14.85
CA GLU A 308 19.81 -7.04 -15.67
C GLU A 308 18.80 -7.77 -16.55
N ILE A 309 17.67 -8.18 -15.98
CA ILE A 309 16.57 -8.81 -16.72
C ILE A 309 15.97 -7.82 -17.71
N TRP A 310 15.76 -6.57 -17.28
CA TRP A 310 15.25 -5.53 -18.17
C TRP A 310 16.18 -5.27 -19.36
N PHE A 311 17.48 -5.18 -19.10
CA PHE A 311 18.50 -5.04 -20.15
C PHE A 311 18.38 -6.18 -21.17
N LYS A 312 18.29 -7.42 -20.70
CA LYS A 312 18.13 -8.58 -21.58
C LYS A 312 16.83 -8.53 -22.39
N LEU A 313 15.71 -8.16 -21.77
CA LEU A 313 14.43 -7.99 -22.47
C LEU A 313 14.52 -6.90 -23.57
N ALA A 314 15.20 -5.80 -23.28
CA ALA A 314 15.44 -4.75 -24.26
C ALA A 314 16.31 -5.27 -25.42
N GLU A 315 17.40 -5.97 -25.14
CA GLU A 315 18.27 -6.55 -26.18
C GLU A 315 17.54 -7.57 -27.04
N ASP A 316 16.72 -8.44 -26.44
CA ASP A 316 15.88 -9.41 -27.15
C ASP A 316 14.89 -8.69 -28.10
N PHE A 317 14.40 -7.50 -27.73
CA PHE A 317 13.51 -6.68 -28.55
C PHE A 317 14.22 -5.80 -29.60
N ARG A 318 15.53 -5.56 -29.48
CA ARG A 318 16.30 -4.71 -30.41
C ARG A 318 16.08 -5.02 -31.90
N PRO A 319 16.05 -6.30 -32.35
CA PRO A 319 15.89 -6.61 -33.78
C PRO A 319 14.62 -5.99 -34.38
N PHE A 320 13.52 -5.91 -33.62
CA PHE A 320 12.27 -5.29 -34.07
C PHE A 320 12.40 -3.78 -34.30
N ILE A 321 13.29 -3.12 -33.55
CA ILE A 321 13.58 -1.69 -33.71
C ILE A 321 14.49 -1.45 -34.90
N ASP A 322 15.56 -2.23 -35.02
CA ASP A 322 16.56 -2.07 -36.09
C ASP A 322 16.00 -2.44 -37.47
N LEU A 323 14.96 -3.29 -37.53
CA LEU A 323 14.22 -3.59 -38.76
C LEU A 323 13.32 -2.43 -39.23
N ASN A 324 13.09 -1.40 -38.42
CA ASN A 324 12.29 -0.25 -38.82
C ASN A 324 13.08 0.62 -39.81
N PRO A 325 12.68 0.69 -41.10
CA PRO A 325 13.45 1.40 -42.13
C PRO A 325 13.54 2.91 -41.89
N ASN A 326 12.70 3.46 -41.01
CA ASN A 326 12.67 4.88 -40.68
C ASN A 326 13.60 5.25 -39.52
N ARG A 327 14.30 4.30 -38.89
CA ARG A 327 15.20 4.55 -37.75
C ARG A 327 16.62 4.10 -38.06
N ARG A 328 17.59 4.79 -37.46
CA ARG A 328 18.98 4.32 -37.46
C ARG A 328 19.09 3.15 -36.47
N PRO A 329 19.82 2.08 -36.83
CA PRO A 329 20.09 0.99 -35.91
C PRO A 329 20.74 1.48 -34.62
N LEU A 330 20.41 0.85 -33.50
CA LEU A 330 20.99 1.18 -32.20
C LEU A 330 22.43 0.66 -32.09
N PRO A 331 23.34 1.40 -31.43
CA PRO A 331 24.67 0.92 -31.08
C PRO A 331 24.62 -0.41 -30.31
N PRO A 332 25.40 -1.43 -30.73
CA PRO A 332 25.48 -2.70 -30.01
C PRO A 332 25.91 -2.53 -28.55
N GLY A 333 25.29 -3.30 -27.65
CA GLY A 333 25.66 -3.35 -26.23
C GLY A 333 25.30 -2.12 -25.39
N LYS A 334 24.71 -1.08 -26.00
CA LYS A 334 24.17 0.06 -25.24
C LYS A 334 22.69 -0.18 -24.93
N PRO A 335 22.26 -0.17 -23.65
CA PRO A 335 20.85 -0.37 -23.34
C PRO A 335 19.99 0.69 -24.00
N PHE A 336 18.72 0.39 -24.24
CA PHE A 336 17.75 1.39 -24.65
C PHE A 336 16.47 1.28 -23.82
N THR A 337 15.72 2.37 -23.80
CA THR A 337 14.38 2.41 -23.23
C THR A 337 13.51 3.33 -24.08
N TRP A 338 12.19 3.12 -24.06
CA TRP A 338 11.27 4.00 -24.74
C TRP A 338 11.08 5.30 -23.94
N ASN A 339 11.16 6.45 -24.63
CA ASN A 339 10.72 7.72 -24.07
C ASN A 339 9.20 7.79 -24.17
N GLN A 340 8.50 7.17 -23.24
CA GLN A 340 7.12 7.56 -23.07
C GLN A 340 7.12 8.88 -22.28
N LYS A 341 6.42 9.88 -22.82
CA LYS A 341 5.81 10.95 -22.01
C LYS A 341 4.66 10.35 -21.16
N THR A 342 4.86 9.15 -20.61
CA THR A 342 3.97 8.55 -19.63
C THR A 342 3.95 9.44 -18.40
N MET A 343 2.88 9.29 -17.61
CA MET A 343 2.74 9.90 -16.29
C MET A 343 4.11 9.99 -15.60
N GLU A 344 4.46 11.16 -15.08
CA GLU A 344 5.60 11.31 -14.17
C GLU A 344 5.39 10.34 -13.00
N VAL A 345 5.91 9.13 -13.22
CA VAL A 345 6.03 7.91 -12.40
C VAL A 345 4.81 7.60 -11.52
N HIS A 346 3.96 6.67 -11.95
CA HIS A 346 3.00 6.00 -11.05
C HIS A 346 3.72 5.59 -9.75
N PRO A 347 3.19 5.84 -8.53
CA PRO A 347 3.93 5.67 -7.28
C PRO A 347 4.63 4.32 -7.16
N ALA A 348 3.94 3.25 -7.56
CA ALA A 348 4.46 1.89 -7.52
C ALA A 348 5.76 1.70 -8.34
N ASN A 349 5.97 2.42 -9.44
CA ASN A 349 7.19 2.28 -10.26
C ASN A 349 8.43 2.80 -9.50
N GLY A 350 8.30 3.97 -8.86
CA GLY A 350 9.37 4.53 -8.05
C GLY A 350 9.65 3.68 -6.81
N ILE A 351 8.59 3.21 -6.14
CA ILE A 351 8.71 2.31 -4.97
C ILE A 351 9.40 1.00 -5.38
N ASN A 352 8.95 0.34 -6.45
CA ASN A 352 9.56 -0.89 -6.95
C ASN A 352 11.05 -0.72 -7.29
N ALA A 353 11.41 0.39 -7.94
CA ALA A 353 12.80 0.69 -8.26
C ALA A 353 13.68 0.84 -7.00
N LEU A 354 13.15 1.47 -5.95
CA LEU A 354 13.85 1.57 -4.66
C LEU A 354 13.93 0.22 -3.94
N LEU A 355 12.88 -0.60 -3.99
CA LEU A 355 12.88 -1.95 -3.40
C LEU A 355 13.92 -2.86 -4.07
N LEU A 356 14.04 -2.83 -5.39
CA LEU A 356 15.07 -3.58 -6.13
C LEU A 356 16.50 -3.12 -5.77
N LYS A 357 16.69 -1.82 -5.48
CA LYS A 357 17.98 -1.32 -4.96
C LYS A 357 18.27 -1.83 -3.55
N MET A 358 17.26 -1.94 -2.70
CA MET A 358 17.41 -2.50 -1.34
C MET A 358 17.67 -4.01 -1.36
N LYS A 359 17.12 -4.73 -2.34
CA LYS A 359 17.20 -6.18 -2.50
C LYS A 359 17.82 -6.54 -3.87
N PRO A 360 19.13 -6.38 -4.04
CA PRO A 360 19.79 -6.54 -5.35
C PRO A 360 19.76 -7.97 -5.90
N HIS A 361 19.47 -8.98 -5.06
CA HIS A 361 19.31 -10.37 -5.49
C HIS A 361 17.91 -10.70 -6.00
N ALA A 362 16.91 -9.85 -5.70
CA ALA A 362 15.56 -10.03 -6.21
C ALA A 362 15.54 -9.78 -7.72
N LYS A 363 14.78 -10.64 -8.42
CA LYS A 363 14.52 -10.50 -9.87
C LYS A 363 13.33 -9.60 -10.14
N PHE A 364 12.37 -9.57 -9.22
CA PHE A 364 11.12 -8.85 -9.38
C PHE A 364 10.82 -8.02 -8.15
N ALA A 365 10.23 -6.84 -8.34
CA ALA A 365 9.48 -6.13 -7.31
C ALA A 365 8.00 -6.17 -7.67
N ILE A 366 7.17 -6.62 -6.72
CA ILE A 366 5.71 -6.66 -6.87
C ILE A 366 5.08 -5.93 -5.70
N THR A 367 4.47 -4.78 -5.97
CA THR A 367 3.72 -3.98 -4.98
C THR A 367 2.25 -3.91 -5.34
N HIS A 368 1.40 -3.86 -4.34
CA HIS A 368 -0.04 -3.65 -4.50
C HIS A 368 -0.37 -2.16 -4.37
N ASP A 369 -1.41 -1.68 -5.06
CA ASP A 369 -1.78 -0.26 -4.95
C ASP A 369 -2.13 0.17 -3.51
N ASN A 370 -2.67 -0.75 -2.70
CA ASN A 370 -2.92 -0.49 -1.28
C ASN A 370 -1.64 -0.22 -0.47
N ASP A 371 -0.45 -0.63 -0.93
CA ASP A 371 0.80 -0.41 -0.22
C ASP A 371 1.06 1.11 -0.08
N TRP A 372 0.96 1.85 -1.19
CA TRP A 372 1.14 3.30 -1.20
C TRP A 372 -0.13 4.05 -0.77
N ILE A 373 -1.34 3.54 -1.08
CA ILE A 373 -2.60 4.17 -0.64
C ILE A 373 -2.70 4.19 0.89
N SER A 374 -2.28 3.11 1.56
CA SER A 374 -2.41 2.97 3.02
C SER A 374 -1.56 3.95 3.84
N VAL A 375 -0.63 4.66 3.19
CA VAL A 375 0.25 5.66 3.80
C VAL A 375 0.00 7.09 3.29
N LEU A 376 -1.05 7.27 2.47
CA LEU A 376 -1.58 8.59 2.16
C LEU A 376 -2.16 9.23 3.42
N LYS A 377 -2.06 10.55 3.50
CA LYS A 377 -2.64 11.37 4.56
C LYS A 377 -3.66 12.32 3.96
N ASP A 378 -4.72 12.63 4.71
CA ASP A 378 -5.80 13.52 4.24
C ASP A 378 -5.29 14.93 3.91
N GLU A 379 -4.21 15.36 4.58
CA GLU A 379 -3.55 16.64 4.35
C GLU A 379 -2.55 16.66 3.18
N ASP A 380 -2.29 15.53 2.51
CA ASP A 380 -1.34 15.50 1.39
C ASP A 380 -1.87 16.37 0.22
N PRO A 381 -1.13 17.41 -0.21
CA PRO A 381 -1.60 18.30 -1.26
C PRO A 381 -1.52 17.65 -2.65
N CYS A 382 -0.67 16.65 -2.81
CA CYS A 382 -0.48 15.84 -4.02
C CYS A 382 0.15 14.49 -3.64
N LEU A 383 0.31 13.58 -4.61
CA LEU A 383 1.02 12.33 -4.36
C LEU A 383 2.49 12.61 -3.94
N PRO A 384 2.96 12.06 -2.80
CA PRO A 384 4.35 12.13 -2.37
C PRO A 384 5.35 11.60 -3.41
N THR A 385 6.63 11.93 -3.24
CA THR A 385 7.70 11.32 -4.05
C THR A 385 7.88 9.84 -3.71
N ALA A 386 8.59 9.09 -4.55
CA ALA A 386 8.88 7.68 -4.30
C ALA A 386 9.66 7.47 -2.99
N GLU A 387 10.62 8.35 -2.68
CA GLU A 387 11.41 8.32 -1.45
C GLU A 387 10.55 8.63 -0.22
N GLU A 388 9.66 9.60 -0.32
CA GLU A 388 8.72 9.93 0.75
C GLU A 388 7.72 8.79 0.99
N PHE A 389 7.17 8.21 -0.09
CA PHE A 389 6.31 7.03 0.00
C PHE A 389 7.05 5.86 0.66
N LEU A 390 8.25 5.52 0.20
CA LEU A 390 9.02 4.43 0.77
C LEU A 390 9.31 4.68 2.26
N SER A 391 9.70 5.89 2.63
CA SER A 391 9.92 6.27 4.03
C SER A 391 8.67 5.99 4.88
N ARG A 392 7.49 6.44 4.44
CA ARG A 392 6.21 6.19 5.14
C ARG A 392 5.83 4.70 5.15
N ILE A 393 6.08 3.98 4.06
CA ILE A 393 5.83 2.54 3.93
C ILE A 393 6.67 1.78 4.95
N LEU A 394 7.96 2.09 5.08
CA LEU A 394 8.88 1.42 6.00
C LEU A 394 8.50 1.63 7.47
N GLU A 395 7.66 2.62 7.81
CA GLU A 395 7.10 2.75 9.16
C GLU A 395 6.02 1.70 9.47
N VAL A 396 5.34 1.17 8.44
CA VAL A 396 4.14 0.34 8.56
C VAL A 396 4.33 -1.08 8.04
N TYR A 397 5.25 -1.28 7.09
CA TYR A 397 5.51 -2.53 6.39
C TYR A 397 6.94 -3.00 6.60
N ASP A 398 7.12 -4.31 6.56
CA ASP A 398 8.39 -4.99 6.38
C ASP A 398 8.63 -5.22 4.88
N VAL A 399 9.90 -5.13 4.46
CA VAL A 399 10.34 -5.49 3.11
C VAL A 399 10.71 -6.97 3.13
N CYS A 400 9.89 -7.78 2.45
CA CYS A 400 10.02 -9.22 2.40
C CYS A 400 10.59 -9.67 1.05
N GLU A 401 11.18 -10.86 1.03
CA GLU A 401 11.80 -11.45 -0.15
C GLU A 401 11.52 -12.96 -0.17
N GLU A 402 10.84 -13.44 -1.20
CA GLU A 402 10.48 -14.86 -1.39
C GLU A 402 10.49 -15.18 -2.88
N ASP A 403 11.04 -16.34 -3.28
CA ASP A 403 11.07 -16.81 -4.68
C ASP A 403 11.59 -15.75 -5.68
N ASP A 404 12.68 -15.06 -5.33
CA ASP A 404 13.29 -13.94 -6.08
C ASP A 404 12.38 -12.69 -6.25
N VAL A 405 11.30 -12.58 -5.46
CA VAL A 405 10.38 -11.44 -5.47
C VAL A 405 10.56 -10.62 -4.20
N VAL A 406 10.84 -9.33 -4.34
CA VAL A 406 10.70 -8.36 -3.23
C VAL A 406 9.27 -7.79 -3.20
N TYR A 407 8.67 -7.77 -2.03
CA TYR A 407 7.31 -7.29 -1.80
C TYR A 407 7.14 -6.71 -0.38
N LEU A 408 5.96 -6.19 -0.08
CA LEU A 408 5.64 -5.54 1.20
C LEU A 408 4.61 -6.35 2.00
N GLU A 409 4.82 -6.40 3.32
CA GLU A 409 3.91 -7.04 4.27
C GLU A 409 3.76 -6.19 5.53
N TYR A 410 2.56 -6.06 6.11
CA TYR A 410 2.37 -5.22 7.29
C TYR A 410 3.18 -5.73 8.48
N LYS A 411 3.74 -4.78 9.24
CA LYS A 411 4.36 -5.04 10.55
C LYS A 411 3.30 -5.49 11.56
N PRO A 412 3.37 -6.72 12.12
CA PRO A 412 2.37 -7.20 13.07
C PRO A 412 2.23 -6.31 14.31
N GLN A 413 3.33 -5.77 14.80
CA GLN A 413 3.37 -4.85 15.95
C GLN A 413 2.66 -3.52 15.67
N ILE A 414 2.72 -3.01 14.43
CA ILE A 414 2.05 -1.77 14.04
C ILE A 414 0.55 -2.00 13.88
N LEU A 415 0.16 -3.12 13.27
CA LEU A 415 -1.25 -3.54 13.20
C LEU A 415 -1.85 -3.69 14.59
N TYR A 416 -1.16 -4.41 15.49
CA TYR A 416 -1.62 -4.64 16.85
C TYR A 416 -1.81 -3.31 17.59
N ARG A 417 -0.85 -2.38 17.47
CA ARG A 417 -0.95 -1.09 18.13
C ARG A 417 -2.06 -0.20 17.59
N ARG A 418 -2.30 -0.22 16.27
CA ARG A 418 -3.30 0.65 15.63
C ARG A 418 -4.73 0.13 15.76
N PHE A 419 -4.93 -1.18 15.76
CA PHE A 419 -6.25 -1.79 15.62
C PHE A 419 -6.74 -2.55 16.84
N LEU A 420 -5.91 -2.77 17.87
CA LEU A 420 -6.37 -3.49 19.06
C LEU A 420 -7.44 -2.68 19.79
N THR A 421 -8.60 -3.32 19.98
CA THR A 421 -9.62 -2.86 20.91
C THR A 421 -9.74 -3.84 22.07
N HIS A 422 -9.86 -3.34 23.30
CA HIS A 422 -9.93 -4.19 24.49
C HIS A 422 -10.97 -3.71 25.50
N GLU A 423 -11.44 -4.62 26.35
CA GLU A 423 -12.46 -4.35 27.37
C GLU A 423 -11.85 -3.95 28.73
N HIS A 424 -10.53 -3.88 28.82
CA HIS A 424 -9.84 -3.42 30.02
C HIS A 424 -9.98 -1.91 30.22
N HIS A 425 -9.50 -1.42 31.37
CA HIS A 425 -9.61 -0.02 31.77
C HIS A 425 -9.11 0.93 30.66
N THR A 426 -9.85 2.00 30.39
CA THR A 426 -9.62 2.92 29.25
C THR A 426 -8.28 3.65 29.30
N SER A 427 -7.63 3.70 30.47
CA SER A 427 -6.28 4.27 30.60
C SER A 427 -5.18 3.39 29.99
N LEU A 428 -5.44 2.12 29.67
CA LEU A 428 -4.45 1.17 29.15
C LEU A 428 -4.23 1.37 27.65
N THR A 429 -3.63 2.49 27.27
CA THR A 429 -3.53 2.93 25.88
C THR A 429 -2.37 2.33 25.09
N LEU A 430 -1.37 1.74 25.76
CA LEU A 430 -0.18 1.19 25.11
C LEU A 430 -0.23 -0.35 25.06
N PRO A 431 -0.65 -0.96 23.94
CA PRO A 431 -0.60 -2.41 23.77
C PRO A 431 0.80 -2.91 23.42
N LEU A 432 1.19 -4.05 23.98
CA LEU A 432 2.51 -4.64 23.78
C LEU A 432 2.41 -5.88 22.89
N TRP A 433 2.97 -5.79 21.68
CA TRP A 433 3.08 -6.94 20.76
C TRP A 433 4.05 -7.99 21.27
N GLN A 434 5.09 -7.58 21.99
CA GLN A 434 5.95 -8.45 22.78
C GLN A 434 5.68 -8.19 24.26
N PRO A 435 4.75 -8.95 24.88
CA PRO A 435 4.55 -8.87 26.33
C PRO A 435 5.86 -9.10 27.07
N ILE A 436 6.11 -8.24 28.06
CA ILE A 436 7.30 -8.31 28.92
C ILE A 436 6.94 -7.76 30.29
N THR A 437 7.64 -8.18 31.35
CA THR A 437 7.46 -7.58 32.66
C THR A 437 7.89 -6.10 32.66
N ILE A 438 6.95 -5.20 32.94
CA ILE A 438 7.21 -3.78 33.14
C ILE A 438 6.85 -3.40 34.58
N ALA A 439 7.65 -2.51 35.17
CA ALA A 439 7.36 -1.94 36.48
C ALA A 439 6.54 -0.65 36.36
N VAL A 440 5.56 -0.44 37.24
CA VAL A 440 4.92 0.88 37.38
C VAL A 440 5.97 1.90 37.80
N GLY A 441 6.04 3.02 37.08
CA GLY A 441 7.09 4.03 37.19
C GLY A 441 8.26 3.85 36.22
N ALA A 442 8.25 2.82 35.36
CA ALA A 442 9.25 2.67 34.31
C ALA A 442 9.22 3.86 33.34
N VAL A 443 10.39 4.42 33.05
CA VAL A 443 10.59 5.42 31.99
C VAL A 443 11.29 4.71 30.85
N GLY A 444 10.74 4.83 29.65
CA GLY A 444 11.21 4.08 28.51
C GLY A 444 10.52 4.46 27.22
N TYR A 445 10.65 3.61 26.21
CA TYR A 445 10.04 3.78 24.90
C TYR A 445 9.66 2.42 24.30
N LEU A 446 8.76 2.45 23.32
CA LEU A 446 8.45 1.27 22.53
C LEU A 446 9.40 1.19 21.34
N SER A 447 10.20 0.13 21.26
CA SER A 447 11.13 -0.09 20.16
C SER A 447 10.38 -0.23 18.83
N LYS A 448 10.79 0.56 17.83
CA LYS A 448 10.23 0.56 16.48
C LYS A 448 10.61 -0.71 15.70
N VAL A 449 11.69 -1.39 16.10
CA VAL A 449 12.24 -2.56 15.41
C VAL A 449 11.49 -3.83 15.77
N ASP A 450 11.40 -4.15 17.07
CA ASP A 450 10.86 -5.43 17.55
C ASP A 450 9.52 -5.31 18.29
N GLY A 451 9.02 -4.08 18.52
CA GLY A 451 7.76 -3.84 19.22
C GLY A 451 7.81 -4.14 20.71
N LYS A 452 9.02 -4.19 21.29
CA LYS A 452 9.27 -4.43 22.71
C LYS A 452 9.37 -3.12 23.49
N PHE A 453 8.91 -3.11 24.74
CA PHE A 453 9.16 -1.98 25.62
C PHE A 453 10.59 -2.00 26.16
N VAL A 454 11.34 -0.92 25.92
CA VAL A 454 12.70 -0.74 26.42
C VAL A 454 12.64 0.17 27.64
N THR A 455 12.98 -0.37 28.80
CA THR A 455 13.07 0.41 30.04
C THR A 455 14.45 1.03 30.16
N LEU A 456 14.52 2.36 30.29
CA LEU A 456 15.75 3.09 30.56
C LEU A 456 16.09 3.07 32.05
N PHE A 457 15.10 3.40 32.88
CA PHE A 457 15.19 3.36 34.35
C PHE A 457 13.78 3.36 34.96
N ASN A 458 13.71 3.27 36.30
CA ASN A 458 12.45 3.43 37.02
C ASN A 458 12.43 4.76 37.81
N ALA A 459 11.46 5.64 37.55
CA ALA A 459 11.30 6.93 38.24
C ALA A 459 11.01 6.79 39.75
N ARG A 460 10.70 5.59 40.23
CA ARG A 460 10.57 5.25 41.65
C ARG A 460 11.87 4.78 42.29
N ALA A 461 12.89 4.49 41.48
CA ALA A 461 14.22 4.11 41.89
C ALA A 461 15.27 4.69 40.91
N PRO A 462 15.30 6.03 40.71
CA PRO A 462 16.18 6.65 39.71
C PRO A 462 17.66 6.42 40.01
N TRP A 463 18.02 6.15 41.27
CA TRP A 463 19.39 5.85 41.69
C TRP A 463 19.96 4.57 41.06
N ASP A 464 19.13 3.66 40.55
CA ASP A 464 19.55 2.46 39.84
C ASP A 464 19.93 2.74 38.37
N ALA A 465 19.69 3.96 37.86
CA ALA A 465 19.99 4.34 36.49
C ALA A 465 21.50 4.36 36.19
N THR A 466 21.89 4.12 34.94
CA THR A 466 23.30 4.18 34.53
C THR A 466 23.86 5.62 34.60
N PRO A 467 23.22 6.65 34.03
CA PRO A 467 23.74 8.01 34.04
C PRO A 467 23.62 8.68 35.41
N LEU A 468 24.71 9.29 35.90
CA LEU A 468 24.74 10.04 37.16
C LEU A 468 23.70 11.17 37.20
N GLY A 469 23.48 11.83 36.06
CA GLY A 469 22.47 12.88 35.92
C GLY A 469 21.06 12.41 36.30
N ILE A 470 20.73 11.17 35.96
CA ILE A 470 19.43 10.54 36.22
C ILE A 470 19.31 10.05 37.66
N ARG A 471 20.40 9.56 38.27
CA ARG A 471 20.41 9.10 39.67
C ARG A 471 19.98 10.16 40.68
N LEU A 472 20.19 11.43 40.33
CA LEU A 472 19.87 12.58 41.17
C LEU A 472 18.44 13.10 40.99
N LEU A 473 17.64 12.49 40.10
CA LEU A 473 16.26 12.91 39.90
C LEU A 473 15.41 12.62 41.16
N PRO A 474 14.42 13.47 41.47
CA PRO A 474 13.51 13.22 42.56
C PRO A 474 12.68 11.96 42.29
N VAL A 475 12.27 11.28 43.35
CA VAL A 475 11.59 9.98 43.26
C VAL A 475 10.07 10.16 43.21
N ILE A 476 9.38 9.43 42.34
CA ILE A 476 7.90 9.36 42.37
C ILE A 476 7.44 8.51 43.55
N ARG A 477 6.89 9.15 44.60
CA ARG A 477 6.46 8.49 45.86
C ARG A 477 4.99 8.10 45.93
N THR A 478 4.27 8.10 44.81
CA THR A 478 2.85 7.74 44.77
C THR A 478 2.61 6.26 45.14
N LYS A 479 1.52 5.95 45.84
CA LYS A 479 1.15 4.55 46.16
C LYS A 479 0.72 3.81 44.88
N ILE A 480 1.09 2.53 44.76
CA ILE A 480 0.58 1.65 43.71
C ILE A 480 -0.66 0.94 44.25
N VAL A 481 -1.77 1.05 43.52
CA VAL A 481 -2.98 0.29 43.76
C VAL A 481 -2.96 -0.92 42.83
N GLN A 482 -3.39 -2.08 43.35
CA GLN A 482 -3.47 -3.31 42.60
C GLN A 482 -4.89 -3.87 42.65
N THR A 483 -5.38 -4.34 41.52
CA THR A 483 -6.64 -5.06 41.42
C THR A 483 -6.43 -6.32 40.58
N VAL A 484 -6.86 -7.47 41.12
CA VAL A 484 -6.81 -8.76 40.41
C VAL A 484 -8.21 -9.05 39.87
N HIS A 485 -8.30 -9.23 38.56
CA HIS A 485 -9.54 -9.63 37.91
C HIS A 485 -9.39 -11.08 37.43
N LYS A 486 -10.20 -11.96 38.01
CA LYS A 486 -10.45 -13.29 37.44
C LYS A 486 -11.49 -13.13 36.35
N GLN A 487 -11.25 -13.72 35.19
CA GLN A 487 -12.19 -13.65 34.07
C GLN A 487 -13.57 -14.15 34.52
N LYS A 488 -14.56 -13.25 34.56
CA LYS A 488 -15.98 -13.62 34.62
C LYS A 488 -16.38 -13.99 33.20
N THR A 489 -17.16 -15.05 33.04
CA THR A 489 -17.76 -15.52 31.78
C THR A 489 -18.05 -14.35 30.84
N MET A 490 -17.36 -14.29 29.69
CA MET A 490 -17.39 -13.13 28.78
C MET A 490 -18.81 -12.77 28.37
N LYS A 491 -19.18 -11.50 28.56
CA LYS A 491 -20.28 -10.82 27.88
C LYS A 491 -19.66 -9.79 26.92
N GLY A 492 -19.03 -10.26 25.85
CA GLY A 492 -18.25 -9.43 24.93
C GLY A 492 -17.87 -10.20 23.65
N LYS A 493 -17.42 -9.50 22.60
CA LYS A 493 -17.35 -9.91 21.17
C LYS A 493 -16.79 -11.31 20.83
N ALA A 494 -16.15 -12.01 21.77
CA ALA A 494 -15.77 -13.40 21.63
C ALA A 494 -16.87 -14.35 22.15
N LEU A 495 -17.47 -15.15 21.26
CA LEU A 495 -18.49 -16.13 21.64
C LEU A 495 -17.84 -17.36 22.29
N HIS A 496 -18.31 -17.73 23.48
CA HIS A 496 -17.88 -18.94 24.18
C HIS A 496 -18.71 -20.14 23.70
N ARG A 497 -18.10 -21.11 23.02
CA ARG A 497 -18.74 -22.40 22.68
C ARG A 497 -18.27 -23.50 23.63
N ILE A 498 -19.21 -24.28 24.15
CA ILE A 498 -18.95 -25.56 24.81
C ILE A 498 -19.47 -26.64 23.85
N SER A 499 -18.59 -27.37 23.18
CA SER A 499 -18.99 -28.54 22.40
C SER A 499 -19.11 -29.75 23.32
N ALA A 500 -20.33 -30.24 23.53
CA ALA A 500 -20.58 -31.57 24.07
C ALA A 500 -20.67 -32.55 22.88
N LEU A 501 -19.66 -33.38 22.66
CA LEU A 501 -19.73 -34.47 21.70
C LEU A 501 -20.75 -35.51 22.18
N LEU A 502 -21.80 -35.74 21.39
CA LEU A 502 -22.73 -36.85 21.58
C LEU A 502 -22.01 -38.15 21.21
N GLY A 503 -21.51 -38.87 22.23
CA GLY A 503 -20.98 -40.23 22.06
C GLY A 503 -20.05 -40.66 23.18
N LEU A 504 -20.58 -41.41 24.16
CA LEU A 504 -19.90 -42.35 25.07
C LEU A 504 -18.41 -42.08 25.39
N GLY A 505 -18.14 -41.17 26.33
CA GLY A 505 -16.83 -41.03 26.98
C GLY A 505 -16.71 -39.71 27.73
N ARG A 506 -16.21 -39.73 28.96
CA ARG A 506 -15.89 -38.52 29.74
C ARG A 506 -14.74 -37.75 29.08
N SER A 507 -15.02 -36.89 28.10
CA SER A 507 -14.07 -35.85 27.65
C SER A 507 -14.41 -34.54 28.36
N GLN A 508 -13.42 -33.91 29.00
CA GLN A 508 -13.56 -32.57 29.59
C GLN A 508 -14.02 -31.56 28.51
N PRO A 509 -14.82 -30.54 28.87
CA PRO A 509 -15.25 -29.52 27.91
C PRO A 509 -14.04 -28.75 27.38
N GLN A 510 -13.79 -28.84 26.08
CA GLN A 510 -12.76 -28.08 25.40
C GLN A 510 -13.17 -26.59 25.38
N ARG A 511 -12.36 -25.71 25.96
CA ARG A 511 -12.60 -24.27 25.92
C ARG A 511 -12.11 -23.75 24.58
N SER A 512 -13.00 -23.18 23.77
CA SER A 512 -12.68 -22.52 22.51
C SER A 512 -13.27 -21.11 22.51
N PHE A 513 -12.52 -20.15 21.98
CA PHE A 513 -12.92 -18.75 21.88
C PHE A 513 -12.95 -18.33 20.42
N THR A 514 -14.08 -17.78 19.96
CA THR A 514 -14.25 -17.37 18.57
C THR A 514 -14.22 -15.85 18.46
N PHE A 515 -13.37 -15.31 17.59
CA PHE A 515 -13.21 -13.89 17.28
C PHE A 515 -13.78 -13.62 15.89
N PRO A 516 -14.86 -12.82 15.75
CA PRO A 516 -15.42 -12.50 14.44
C PRO A 516 -14.45 -11.67 13.62
N LEU A 517 -14.46 -11.90 12.31
CA LEU A 517 -13.66 -11.23 11.31
C LEU A 517 -14.57 -10.64 10.24
N THR A 518 -14.41 -9.35 9.98
CA THR A 518 -15.13 -8.62 8.93
C THR A 518 -14.20 -8.42 7.75
N VAL A 519 -14.55 -8.94 6.58
CA VAL A 519 -13.74 -8.75 5.38
C VAL A 519 -13.55 -7.27 5.05
N GLY A 520 -12.34 -6.89 4.63
CA GLY A 520 -11.96 -5.50 4.35
C GLY A 520 -11.56 -4.69 5.59
N GLU A 521 -11.78 -5.20 6.80
CA GLU A 521 -11.25 -4.61 8.03
C GLU A 521 -9.90 -5.23 8.40
N LYS A 522 -9.09 -4.48 9.17
CA LYS A 522 -7.89 -5.02 9.84
C LYS A 522 -8.29 -5.53 11.21
N ALA A 523 -7.78 -6.68 11.61
CA ALA A 523 -8.10 -7.31 12.89
C ALA A 523 -6.91 -7.31 13.84
N ALA A 524 -7.16 -7.02 15.11
CA ALA A 524 -6.21 -7.18 16.19
C ALA A 524 -6.97 -7.52 17.47
N HIS A 525 -6.63 -8.64 18.10
CA HIS A 525 -7.31 -9.13 19.28
C HIS A 525 -6.33 -9.56 20.36
N LEU A 526 -6.74 -9.34 21.61
CA LEU A 526 -6.07 -9.79 22.80
C LEU A 526 -7.08 -10.53 23.68
N TRP A 527 -6.75 -11.77 24.00
CA TRP A 527 -7.39 -12.53 25.05
C TRP A 527 -6.46 -12.59 26.26
N THR A 528 -7.04 -12.43 27.45
CA THR A 528 -6.33 -12.57 28.72
C THR A 528 -7.09 -13.47 29.69
N GLY A 529 -6.36 -14.28 30.44
CA GLY A 529 -6.89 -15.10 31.53
C GLY A 529 -7.05 -14.28 32.81
N THR A 530 -6.44 -14.73 33.90
CA THR A 530 -6.41 -13.90 35.12
C THR A 530 -5.48 -12.71 34.91
N THR A 531 -5.98 -11.51 35.19
CA THR A 531 -5.21 -10.28 35.02
C THR A 531 -4.95 -9.57 36.35
N ARG A 532 -3.82 -8.88 36.42
CA ARG A 532 -3.40 -8.05 37.55
C ARG A 532 -3.13 -6.65 37.04
N HIS A 533 -4.05 -5.74 37.34
CA HIS A 533 -3.90 -4.33 37.01
C HIS A 533 -3.20 -3.61 38.19
N ARG A 534 -2.01 -3.05 37.95
CA ARG A 534 -1.25 -2.21 38.89
C ARG A 534 -1.24 -0.78 38.36
N ARG A 535 -1.54 0.23 39.17
CA ARG A 535 -1.50 1.64 38.74
C ARG A 535 -1.12 2.61 39.84
N LEU A 536 -0.63 3.78 39.48
CA LEU A 536 -0.42 4.88 40.41
C LEU A 536 -1.77 5.43 40.93
N GLN A 537 -1.85 5.71 42.23
CA GLN A 537 -3.08 6.23 42.84
C GLN A 537 -3.37 7.71 42.47
N LYS A 538 -2.32 8.50 42.24
CA LYS A 538 -2.38 9.92 41.90
C LYS A 538 -1.45 10.18 40.71
N GLU A 539 -2.02 10.32 39.53
CA GLU A 539 -1.27 10.47 38.27
C GLU A 539 -0.76 11.90 38.05
N ASP A 540 -1.43 12.92 38.59
CA ASP A 540 -1.05 14.34 38.42
C ASP A 540 0.40 14.63 38.82
N PHE A 541 0.86 14.04 39.93
CA PHE A 541 2.25 14.19 40.39
C PHE A 541 3.24 13.53 39.42
N ALA A 542 2.88 12.37 38.85
CA ALA A 542 3.72 11.68 37.88
C ALA A 542 3.80 12.45 36.56
N MET A 543 2.70 13.09 36.15
CA MET A 543 2.65 13.95 34.97
C MET A 543 3.51 15.21 35.13
N GLY A 544 3.39 15.93 36.26
CA GLY A 544 4.26 17.06 36.55
C GLY A 544 5.73 16.65 36.59
N TRP A 545 6.03 15.56 37.29
CA TRP A 545 7.39 15.00 37.32
C TRP A 545 7.93 14.70 35.93
N PHE A 546 7.15 14.07 35.05
CA PHE A 546 7.63 13.70 33.73
C PHE A 546 7.90 14.92 32.87
N LYS A 547 7.00 15.91 32.88
CA LYS A 547 7.17 17.19 32.17
C LYS A 547 8.43 17.92 32.60
N ASP A 548 8.73 17.97 33.90
CA ASP A 548 9.87 18.71 34.44
C ASP A 548 11.23 18.06 34.10
N HIS A 549 11.27 16.76 33.80
CA HIS A 549 12.52 16.01 33.66
C HIS A 549 12.75 15.38 32.28
N ILE A 550 11.76 15.40 31.38
CA ILE A 550 11.85 14.76 30.07
C ILE A 550 13.03 15.28 29.23
N GLU A 551 13.31 16.58 29.26
CA GLU A 551 14.43 17.17 28.49
C GLU A 551 15.78 16.64 28.97
N LYS A 552 15.91 16.44 30.28
CA LYS A 552 17.11 15.84 30.86
C LYS A 552 17.24 14.36 30.52
N ILE A 553 16.13 13.63 30.48
CA ILE A 553 16.11 12.22 30.07
C ILE A 553 16.54 12.08 28.60
N VAL A 554 15.99 12.91 27.71
CA VAL A 554 16.40 12.96 26.29
C VAL A 554 17.88 13.34 26.17
N LYS A 555 18.38 14.28 26.97
CA LYS A 555 19.80 14.65 26.97
C LYS A 555 20.71 13.49 27.35
N ASP A 556 20.34 12.70 28.36
CA ASP A 556 21.20 11.65 28.91
C ASP A 556 21.08 10.29 28.17
N TYR A 557 19.95 10.02 27.49
CA TYR A 557 19.71 8.74 26.79
C TYR A 557 19.42 8.88 25.28
N GLY A 558 19.09 10.07 24.78
CA GLY A 558 18.55 10.28 23.43
C GLY A 558 19.44 9.77 22.31
N ALA A 559 20.74 10.08 22.37
CA ALA A 559 21.71 9.69 21.35
C ALA A 559 21.98 8.17 21.34
N ASP A 560 22.14 7.57 22.52
CA ASP A 560 22.49 6.14 22.65
C ASP A 560 21.33 5.22 22.24
N HIS A 561 20.10 5.71 22.33
CA HIS A 561 18.89 4.94 22.04
C HIS A 561 18.16 5.36 20.76
N ASP A 562 18.63 6.41 20.07
CA ASP A 562 17.96 7.03 18.92
C ASP A 562 16.49 7.41 19.22
N ILE A 563 16.28 8.12 20.33
CA ILE A 563 14.95 8.52 20.82
C ILE A 563 14.80 10.02 20.93
N ARG A 564 13.63 10.51 20.53
CA ARG A 564 13.21 11.90 20.71
C ARG A 564 12.25 12.02 21.88
N LYS A 565 11.90 13.27 22.24
CA LYS A 565 11.01 13.59 23.36
C LYS A 565 9.64 12.90 23.22
N GLU A 566 9.13 12.84 21.99
CA GLU A 566 7.87 12.21 21.60
C GLU A 566 7.87 10.69 21.67
N ASP A 567 9.05 10.04 21.65
CA ASP A 567 9.15 8.58 21.75
C ASP A 567 9.15 8.10 23.22
N LEU A 568 9.39 9.00 24.18
CA LEU A 568 9.49 8.70 25.61
C LEU A 568 8.13 8.65 26.30
N VAL A 569 7.98 7.64 27.17
CA VAL A 569 6.80 7.47 28.01
C VAL A 569 7.17 7.14 29.46
N LEU A 570 6.33 7.59 30.39
CA LEU A 570 6.34 7.16 31.78
C LEU A 570 5.15 6.21 32.03
N VAL A 571 5.44 4.99 32.45
CA VAL A 571 4.43 3.95 32.72
C VAL A 571 3.75 4.23 34.07
N THR A 572 2.48 4.61 34.04
CA THR A 572 1.66 4.87 35.24
C THR A 572 0.82 3.66 35.66
N GLY A 573 0.62 2.70 34.78
CA GLY A 573 -0.09 1.46 35.07
C GLY A 573 0.28 0.31 34.15
N THR A 574 0.10 -0.92 34.64
CA THR A 574 0.35 -2.15 33.88
C THR A 574 -0.82 -3.12 34.06
N LEU A 575 -1.21 -3.78 32.97
CA LEU A 575 -2.06 -4.95 33.01
C LEU A 575 -1.20 -6.18 32.75
N ASP A 576 -0.98 -6.96 33.79
CA ASP A 576 -0.16 -8.16 33.70
C ASP A 576 -1.03 -9.42 33.63
N THR A 577 -0.57 -10.44 32.90
CA THR A 577 -1.14 -11.79 32.92
C THR A 577 -0.07 -12.82 32.57
N ASN A 578 -0.24 -14.07 33.01
CA ASN A 578 0.57 -15.22 32.58
C ASN A 578 -0.12 -16.05 31.47
N GLU A 579 -1.39 -15.75 31.18
CA GLU A 579 -2.20 -16.43 30.17
C GLU A 579 -2.74 -15.39 29.19
N TYR A 580 -2.05 -15.22 28.07
CA TYR A 580 -2.52 -14.39 26.97
C TYR A 580 -2.46 -15.14 25.66
N ALA A 581 -3.36 -14.78 24.76
CA ALA A 581 -3.35 -15.17 23.37
C ALA A 581 -3.75 -13.95 22.54
N LEU A 582 -2.92 -13.58 21.58
CA LEU A 582 -3.15 -12.41 20.75
C LEU A 582 -2.88 -12.72 19.29
N PHE A 583 -3.56 -12.02 18.40
CA PHE A 583 -3.30 -12.11 16.98
C PHE A 583 -3.60 -10.79 16.27
N VAL A 584 -3.03 -10.67 15.07
CA VAL A 584 -3.35 -9.65 14.10
C VAL A 584 -3.61 -10.29 12.74
N SER A 585 -4.42 -9.63 11.94
CA SER A 585 -4.61 -9.95 10.53
C SER A 585 -4.75 -8.67 9.71
N ALA A 586 -3.92 -8.53 8.68
CA ALA A 586 -3.98 -7.38 7.77
C ALA A 586 -5.05 -7.55 6.69
N CYS A 587 -5.27 -8.79 6.27
CA CYS A 587 -6.28 -9.19 5.29
C CYS A 587 -6.81 -10.58 5.68
N HIS A 588 -8.13 -10.76 5.57
CA HIS A 588 -8.80 -12.01 5.91
C HIS A 588 -10.17 -12.09 5.25
N ARG A 589 -10.68 -13.32 5.13
CA ARG A 589 -12.03 -13.58 4.66
C ARG A 589 -13.05 -13.31 5.76
N GLU A 590 -14.28 -13.05 5.36
CA GLU A 590 -15.42 -12.95 6.28
C GLU A 590 -15.51 -14.25 7.09
N GLY A 591 -15.69 -14.15 8.41
CA GLY A 591 -15.83 -15.32 9.25
C GLY A 591 -15.34 -15.10 10.66
N SER A 592 -14.46 -15.99 11.13
CA SER A 592 -13.94 -15.93 12.50
C SER A 592 -12.65 -16.70 12.68
N VAL A 593 -11.82 -16.25 13.62
CA VAL A 593 -10.68 -17.00 14.15
C VAL A 593 -11.10 -17.70 15.45
N ASN A 594 -10.83 -18.98 15.57
CA ASN A 594 -11.00 -19.73 16.81
C ASN A 594 -9.67 -19.82 17.55
N PHE A 595 -9.71 -19.81 18.87
CA PHE A 595 -8.59 -20.10 19.74
C PHE A 595 -8.96 -21.27 20.64
N ASP A 596 -8.29 -22.39 20.43
CA ASP A 596 -8.57 -23.66 21.10
C ASP A 596 -7.57 -23.89 22.23
N VAL A 597 -8.08 -24.04 23.46
CA VAL A 597 -7.25 -24.33 24.64
C VAL A 597 -6.80 -25.79 24.60
N ASN A 598 -5.51 -26.01 24.81
CA ASN A 598 -4.94 -27.35 24.94
C ASN A 598 -4.84 -27.73 26.43
N PRO A 599 -5.67 -28.66 26.92
CA PRO A 599 -5.66 -29.07 28.34
C PRO A 599 -4.39 -29.84 28.73
N ASP A 600 -3.67 -30.42 27.76
CA ASP A 600 -2.50 -31.27 27.99
C ASP A 600 -1.16 -30.53 27.80
N SER A 601 -1.20 -29.20 27.66
CA SER A 601 0.00 -28.38 27.48
C SER A 601 0.95 -28.50 28.68
N ARG A 602 2.23 -28.77 28.39
CA ARG A 602 3.29 -28.86 29.40
C ARG A 602 3.90 -27.50 29.68
N ILE A 603 4.55 -27.35 30.83
CA ILE A 603 5.28 -26.12 31.19
C ILE A 603 6.23 -25.74 30.06
N GLY A 604 6.17 -24.47 29.64
CA GLY A 604 6.97 -23.93 28.53
C GLY A 604 6.37 -24.10 27.13
N GLN A 605 5.30 -24.89 26.97
CA GLN A 605 4.58 -25.00 25.69
C GLN A 605 3.43 -23.97 25.61
N PRO A 606 3.02 -23.54 24.39
CA PRO A 606 1.79 -22.79 24.22
C PRO A 606 0.59 -23.54 24.83
N TRP A 607 -0.27 -22.83 25.56
CA TRP A 607 -1.45 -23.42 26.21
C TRP A 607 -2.69 -23.49 25.29
N GLY A 608 -2.56 -23.07 24.04
CA GLY A 608 -3.60 -23.15 23.02
C GLY A 608 -3.10 -22.71 21.65
N THR A 609 -3.98 -22.78 20.65
CA THR A 609 -3.65 -22.49 19.24
C THR A 609 -4.77 -21.74 18.55
N PHE A 610 -4.42 -20.82 17.65
CA PHE A 610 -5.38 -20.16 16.76
C PHE A 610 -5.65 -21.00 15.51
N SER A 611 -6.89 -20.98 15.01
CA SER A 611 -7.32 -21.64 13.78
C SER A 611 -8.40 -20.82 13.05
N PRO A 612 -8.40 -20.74 11.70
CA PRO A 612 -7.35 -21.23 10.79
C PRO A 612 -6.09 -20.36 10.86
N LEU A 613 -4.92 -20.96 10.66
CA LEU A 613 -3.63 -20.25 10.57
C LEU A 613 -3.37 -19.65 9.18
N ASN A 614 -4.09 -20.10 8.15
CA ASN A 614 -3.71 -19.93 6.74
C ASN A 614 -4.59 -18.94 5.97
N SER A 615 -5.26 -17.99 6.63
CA SER A 615 -6.08 -16.98 5.94
C SER A 615 -5.38 -15.63 5.94
N GLY A 616 -4.83 -15.24 4.78
CA GLY A 616 -4.21 -13.94 4.58
C GLY A 616 -2.95 -13.71 5.41
N GLN A 617 -2.60 -12.44 5.59
CA GLN A 617 -1.48 -12.04 6.45
C GLN A 617 -1.90 -12.13 7.92
N PHE A 618 -1.80 -13.32 8.51
CA PHE A 618 -2.17 -13.62 9.90
C PHE A 618 -0.92 -13.87 10.76
N THR A 619 -0.85 -13.25 11.93
CA THR A 619 0.24 -13.52 12.90
C THR A 619 -0.33 -13.59 14.30
N SER A 620 0.10 -14.57 15.08
CA SER A 620 -0.38 -14.77 16.45
C SER A 620 0.73 -15.09 17.43
N LYS A 621 0.45 -14.85 18.72
CA LYS A 621 1.30 -15.24 19.85
C LYS A 621 0.44 -15.77 20.98
N VAL A 622 0.95 -16.78 21.65
CA VAL A 622 0.31 -17.41 22.80
C VAL A 622 1.36 -17.53 23.89
N SER A 623 1.01 -17.14 25.11
CA SER A 623 1.92 -17.29 26.25
C SER A 623 2.21 -18.77 26.51
N GLN A 624 3.30 -19.02 27.23
CA GLN A 624 3.64 -20.39 27.63
C GLN A 624 2.85 -20.80 28.88
N TYR A 625 2.41 -22.05 28.91
CA TYR A 625 1.79 -22.64 30.08
C TYR A 625 2.76 -22.61 31.27
N GLY A 626 2.31 -22.09 32.41
CA GLY A 626 3.15 -21.89 33.59
C GLY A 626 4.19 -20.76 33.46
N GLY A 627 4.07 -19.90 32.44
CA GLY A 627 4.97 -18.78 32.21
C GLY A 627 4.87 -17.65 33.25
N PRO A 628 5.79 -16.67 33.16
CA PRO A 628 5.79 -15.51 34.05
C PRO A 628 4.57 -14.59 33.81
N TRP A 629 4.35 -13.67 34.76
CA TRP A 629 3.39 -12.58 34.57
C TRP A 629 4.05 -11.48 33.73
N GLU A 630 3.52 -11.29 32.53
CA GLU A 630 4.01 -10.31 31.56
C GLU A 630 2.98 -9.19 31.40
N THR A 631 3.45 -7.97 31.18
CA THR A 631 2.59 -6.84 30.87
C THR A 631 2.14 -6.94 29.41
N VAL A 632 0.83 -6.95 29.19
CA VAL A 632 0.21 -7.02 27.85
C VAL A 632 -0.33 -5.66 27.39
N LEU A 633 -0.74 -4.82 28.35
CA LEU A 633 -1.15 -3.43 28.13
C LEU A 633 -0.55 -2.54 29.22
N ALA A 634 -0.20 -1.30 28.88
CA ALA A 634 0.30 -0.31 29.81
C ALA A 634 -0.50 1.01 29.71
N SER A 635 -0.60 1.70 30.85
CA SER A 635 -1.01 3.10 30.91
C SER A 635 0.24 3.96 30.94
N CYS A 636 0.29 4.95 30.06
CA CYS A 636 1.46 5.77 29.83
C CYS A 636 1.11 7.25 29.87
N LEU A 637 2.02 8.06 30.40
CA LEU A 637 2.05 9.50 30.20
C LEU A 637 3.04 9.79 29.07
N GLU A 638 2.59 10.57 28.09
CA GLU A 638 3.36 10.98 26.92
C GLU A 638 3.77 12.45 27.05
N SER A 639 4.76 12.86 26.26
CA SER A 639 5.25 14.25 26.24
C SER A 639 4.16 15.27 25.89
N THR A 640 3.13 14.88 25.16
CA THR A 640 2.12 15.76 24.55
C THR A 640 0.85 15.93 25.39
N THR A 641 0.69 15.12 26.45
CA THR A 641 -0.42 15.20 27.43
C THR A 641 -0.12 16.13 28.58
#